data_AF-A0A3L7D7Z8-F1
#
_entry.id   AF-A0A3L7D7Z8-F1
#
_cell.length_a   1.000
_cell.length_b   1.000
_cell.length_c   1.000
_cell.angle_alpha   90.00
_cell.angle_beta   90.00
_cell.angle_gamma   90.00
#
_symmetry.space_group_name_H-M   'P 1'
#
loop_
_entity.id
_entity.type
_entity.pdbx_description
1 polymer ?
#
loop_
_entity_poly.entity_id
_entity_poly.type
_entity_poly.pdbx_seq_one_letter_code
_entity_poly.pdbx_strand_id
1 'polypeptide(L)'
;MGKAKNIIRIGVGAVLAAWTALQAAEADAGANVVYWEGMRLVQGQIGKLEIVKPINLWKRENGVLTFVRVLQPGEQYRVYSYDEAFGGQYGVGGGYYVTNIKGHVVYKTPSREKLKLVNPGKYGARQLAVGTVVKEVSTRIASGVEKEEMEIVGARGKQHVYKLDIDTSNERLAIETALSNDQVLGIEPVLEQAKRYDGRDGIVLAAVNGDYFKEDGSPTDLMVHRGEIVMTNTTPAAERTIFGISADGKPMIGNPDVQIGVRIGEGGSYPVDGINKPRRAHQLILYTPYFAASTKTNALGTEVVLTNVQGVLNGNGTVTGTVKKVVVGQGNEPLQPGELVLSGHGRASDYLRQAKEGDAVEISLQYDQPEWSGVKEALGGRYRLVADGKVQPFSIKGVHPRTAVGIDKNGNVMLVVVDGRQPAHSQGMTLNELAKLMHELGAVDAMTLDGGGSSTFVVRQPNGQLKVENKPSDGFARPVANALLVVYKETQENGESEEVLDDFENELKWNASGVNYVGAAVERTTEKVREGKQALKISYDFRGMPGTSGVYASREEAIWISKRPQAIGMWVYGDGSGHWLRAQLQDGSGRRIWIDFARHVDWIGWKYVEAAVPSDVALPLMLEMPVRYMETDIGRKNAGAIYIDGLRALFR
;
A
#
# COMPACT_ATOMS: atom_id res chain seq x y z
N MET A 1 68.08 -45.35 34.44
CA MET A 1 68.40 -44.66 33.17
C MET A 1 67.28 -45.04 32.20
N GLY A 2 66.35 -44.22 31.74
CA GLY A 2 66.22 -42.77 31.61
C GLY A 2 65.53 -42.55 30.26
N LYS A 3 64.31 -41.99 30.25
CA LYS A 3 63.80 -41.01 29.26
C LYS A 3 62.30 -40.76 29.47
N ALA A 4 61.98 -39.47 29.55
CA ALA A 4 60.70 -38.90 29.93
C ALA A 4 59.64 -39.00 28.81
N LYS A 5 58.38 -39.13 29.22
CA LYS A 5 57.18 -38.89 28.40
C LYS A 5 57.00 -37.39 28.21
N ASN A 6 57.14 -36.89 26.98
CA ASN A 6 56.65 -35.55 26.61
C ASN A 6 55.19 -35.66 26.18
N ILE A 7 54.29 -35.17 27.04
CA ILE A 7 52.88 -34.92 26.72
C ILE A 7 52.83 -33.55 26.04
N ILE A 8 52.54 -33.50 24.75
CA ILE A 8 52.22 -32.26 24.05
C ILE A 8 50.76 -31.92 24.39
N ARG A 9 50.57 -30.99 25.34
CA ARG A 9 49.32 -30.26 25.52
C ARG A 9 49.16 -29.30 24.34
N ILE A 10 48.41 -29.70 23.31
CA ILE A 10 47.90 -28.75 22.31
C ILE A 10 46.77 -27.97 23.00
N GLY A 11 46.97 -26.67 23.20
CA GLY A 11 46.07 -25.82 23.94
C GLY A 11 44.68 -25.73 23.28
N VAL A 12 43.66 -26.15 24.02
CA VAL A 12 42.23 -25.99 23.67
C VAL A 12 41.88 -24.53 23.31
N GLY A 13 42.64 -23.55 23.81
CA GLY A 13 42.49 -22.13 23.47
C GLY A 13 42.84 -21.75 22.02
N ALA A 14 43.74 -22.46 21.34
CA ALA A 14 44.12 -22.14 19.97
C ALA A 14 43.07 -22.60 18.94
N VAL A 15 42.40 -23.72 19.22
CA VAL A 15 41.30 -24.25 18.40
C VAL A 15 40.03 -23.42 18.57
N LEU A 16 39.74 -22.96 19.79
CA LEU A 16 38.59 -22.07 20.07
C LEU A 16 38.76 -20.68 19.44
N ALA A 17 39.97 -20.13 19.44
CA ALA A 17 40.31 -18.85 18.80
C ALA A 17 40.28 -18.93 17.27
N ALA A 18 40.72 -20.04 16.69
CA ALA A 18 40.62 -20.28 15.25
C ALA A 18 39.17 -20.46 14.79
N TRP A 19 38.32 -21.08 15.62
CA TRP A 19 36.90 -21.29 15.30
C TRP A 19 36.06 -20.01 15.45
N THR A 20 36.36 -19.16 16.44
CA THR A 20 35.76 -17.83 16.59
C THR A 20 36.27 -16.85 15.52
N ALA A 21 37.53 -16.96 15.09
CA ALA A 21 38.05 -16.17 13.97
C ALA A 21 37.46 -16.61 12.61
N LEU A 22 37.18 -17.91 12.44
CA LEU A 22 36.48 -18.43 11.24
C LEU A 22 35.01 -17.99 11.22
N GLN A 23 34.31 -18.00 12.36
CA GLN A 23 32.96 -17.45 12.48
C GLN A 23 32.92 -15.92 12.29
N ALA A 24 33.93 -15.19 12.77
CA ALA A 24 34.05 -13.76 12.53
C ALA A 24 34.39 -13.43 11.06
N ALA A 25 35.19 -14.27 10.40
CA ALA A 25 35.48 -14.15 8.96
C ALA A 25 34.28 -14.54 8.08
N GLU A 26 33.48 -15.53 8.48
CA GLU A 26 32.22 -15.89 7.83
C GLU A 26 31.14 -14.80 8.04
N ALA A 27 31.14 -14.14 9.20
CA ALA A 27 30.30 -12.96 9.45
C ALA A 27 30.73 -11.72 8.63
N ASP A 28 32.04 -11.55 8.39
CA ASP A 28 32.59 -10.43 7.59
C ASP A 28 32.51 -10.68 6.08
N ALA A 29 32.41 -11.94 5.64
CA ALA A 29 32.27 -12.32 4.22
C ALA A 29 30.87 -12.05 3.64
N GLY A 30 29.85 -11.88 4.50
CA GLY A 30 28.48 -11.54 4.11
C GLY A 30 28.09 -10.06 4.32
N ALA A 31 28.97 -9.26 4.93
CA ALA A 31 28.71 -7.86 5.22
C ALA A 31 29.08 -6.98 4.03
N ASN A 32 28.16 -6.13 3.58
CA ASN A 32 28.48 -5.09 2.60
C ASN A 32 29.65 -4.24 3.10
N VAL A 33 30.77 -4.28 2.39
CA VAL A 33 31.91 -3.41 2.69
C VAL A 33 31.53 -1.98 2.34
N VAL A 34 31.30 -1.16 3.36
CA VAL A 34 30.93 0.25 3.18
C VAL A 34 32.20 1.09 3.01
N TYR A 35 32.31 1.80 1.88
CA TYR A 35 33.38 2.76 1.65
C TYR A 35 32.90 4.21 1.85
N TRP A 36 33.76 5.03 2.43
CA TRP A 36 33.54 6.46 2.61
C TRP A 36 34.86 7.20 2.43
N GLU A 37 34.89 8.11 1.45
CA GLU A 37 36.08 8.89 1.06
C GLU A 37 37.34 8.01 0.90
N GLY A 38 37.23 6.93 0.13
CA GLY A 38 38.34 6.02 -0.16
C GLY A 38 38.74 5.07 0.98
N MET A 39 38.12 5.19 2.17
CA MET A 39 38.40 4.31 3.32
C MET A 39 37.25 3.33 3.58
N ARG A 40 37.57 2.11 4.00
CA ARG A 40 36.58 1.18 4.58
C ARG A 40 36.06 1.76 5.89
N LEU A 41 34.75 2.01 5.93
CA LEU A 41 33.99 2.35 7.12
C LEU A 41 33.71 1.06 7.89
N VAL A 42 33.95 1.06 9.19
CA VAL A 42 33.85 -0.14 10.05
C VAL A 42 32.88 0.06 11.20
N GLN A 43 32.45 -1.05 11.80
CA GLN A 43 31.61 -1.01 13.00
C GLN A 43 32.27 -0.19 14.12
N GLY A 44 31.45 0.56 14.84
CA GLY A 44 31.83 1.53 15.88
C GLY A 44 32.29 2.88 15.34
N GLN A 45 32.72 2.98 14.08
CA GLN A 45 33.23 4.23 13.52
C GLN A 45 32.11 5.26 13.34
N ILE A 46 32.33 6.48 13.84
CA ILE A 46 31.42 7.63 13.70
C ILE A 46 31.94 8.70 12.76
N GLY A 47 33.24 8.68 12.45
CA GLY A 47 33.85 9.67 11.57
C GLY A 47 35.29 9.39 11.24
N LYS A 48 35.96 10.38 10.67
CA LYS A 48 37.41 10.39 10.53
C LYS A 48 37.98 11.75 10.91
N LEU A 49 39.21 11.72 11.39
CA LEU A 49 40.01 12.88 11.70
C LEU A 49 41.12 13.00 10.68
N GLU A 50 41.32 14.19 10.15
CA GLU A 50 42.45 14.56 9.30
C GLU A 50 43.31 15.55 10.06
N ILE A 51 44.60 15.26 10.19
CA ILE A 51 45.55 16.12 10.89
C ILE A 51 46.01 17.22 9.93
N VAL A 52 45.86 18.48 10.31
CA VAL A 52 46.22 19.66 9.51
C VAL A 52 47.50 20.32 10.02
N LYS A 53 47.74 20.27 11.33
CA LYS A 53 48.97 20.75 11.99
C LYS A 53 49.43 19.73 13.02
N PRO A 54 50.73 19.68 13.37
CA PRO A 54 51.22 18.78 14.39
C PRO A 54 50.38 18.82 15.67
N ILE A 55 50.00 17.65 16.19
CA ILE A 55 49.18 17.52 17.40
C ILE A 55 49.50 16.23 18.15
N ASN A 56 49.34 16.22 19.47
CA ASN A 56 49.64 15.05 20.29
C ASN A 56 48.56 13.96 20.15
N LEU A 57 49.02 12.72 20.00
CA LEU A 57 48.24 11.52 20.29
C LEU A 57 48.41 11.19 21.77
N TRP A 58 47.29 11.01 22.45
CA TRP A 58 47.23 10.65 23.86
C TRP A 58 46.70 9.23 24.03
N LYS A 59 47.17 8.53 25.05
CA LYS A 59 46.49 7.34 25.58
C LYS A 59 45.76 7.75 26.86
N ARG A 60 44.50 7.36 27.01
CA ARG A 60 43.70 7.66 28.20
C ARG A 60 43.39 6.38 28.96
N GLU A 61 43.93 6.27 30.17
CA GLU A 61 43.71 5.15 31.09
C GLU A 61 43.33 5.73 32.46
N ASN A 62 42.23 5.26 33.06
CA ASN A 62 41.74 5.72 34.37
C ASN A 62 41.62 7.25 34.49
N GLY A 63 41.28 7.96 33.40
CA GLY A 63 41.13 9.41 33.40
C GLY A 63 42.44 10.20 33.32
N VAL A 64 43.58 9.56 33.10
CA VAL A 64 44.89 10.22 32.94
C VAL A 64 45.33 10.15 31.47
N LEU A 65 45.86 11.26 30.95
CA LEU A 65 46.44 11.32 29.61
C LEU A 65 47.95 11.06 29.65
N THR A 66 48.40 10.07 28.88
CA THR A 66 49.81 9.77 28.65
C THR A 66 50.16 10.14 27.21
N PHE A 67 51.19 10.96 27.02
CA PHE A 67 51.69 11.32 25.70
C PHE A 67 52.22 10.08 24.97
N VAL A 68 51.82 9.88 23.72
CA VAL A 68 52.26 8.76 22.90
C VAL A 68 53.26 9.23 21.84
N ARG A 69 52.83 10.15 20.98
CA ARG A 69 53.67 10.80 19.95
C ARG A 69 52.97 12.03 19.38
N VAL A 70 53.70 12.79 18.56
CA VAL A 70 53.12 13.83 17.69
C VAL A 70 52.61 13.19 16.40
N LEU A 71 51.39 13.51 16.00
CA LEU A 71 50.78 13.22 14.70
C LEU A 71 51.13 14.34 13.73
N GLN A 72 51.47 13.98 12.49
CA GLN A 72 51.87 14.92 11.44
C GLN A 72 50.72 15.30 10.52
N PRO A 73 50.78 16.48 9.86
CA PRO A 73 49.83 16.86 8.83
C PRO A 73 49.66 15.78 7.74
N GLY A 74 48.43 15.52 7.33
CA GLY A 74 48.06 14.50 6.36
C GLY A 74 47.76 13.12 6.94
N GLU A 75 48.13 12.84 8.20
CA GLU A 75 47.71 11.61 8.88
C GLU A 75 46.17 11.57 9.04
N GLN A 76 45.58 10.39 8.85
CA GLN A 76 44.14 10.18 8.94
C GLN A 76 43.80 9.06 9.93
N TYR A 77 42.78 9.29 10.75
CA TYR A 77 42.35 8.38 11.80
C TYR A 77 40.86 8.14 11.77
N ARG A 78 40.45 6.90 12.05
CA ARG A 78 39.04 6.60 12.35
C ARG A 78 38.69 7.20 13.71
N VAL A 79 37.46 7.71 13.83
CA VAL A 79 36.92 8.21 15.09
C VAL A 79 35.77 7.32 15.51
N TYR A 80 35.75 6.91 16.78
CA TYR A 80 34.77 5.99 17.37
C TYR A 80 33.90 6.68 18.44
N SER A 81 34.43 7.72 19.08
CA SER A 81 33.75 8.50 20.10
C SER A 81 34.24 9.95 20.10
N TYR A 82 33.44 10.82 20.70
CA TYR A 82 33.82 12.16 21.09
C TYR A 82 33.28 12.42 22.50
N ASP A 83 34.09 13.03 23.36
CA ASP A 83 33.67 13.49 24.67
C ASP A 83 34.30 14.84 25.02
N GLU A 84 33.70 15.56 25.95
CA GLU A 84 34.10 16.93 26.30
C GLU A 84 35.31 17.01 27.25
N ALA A 85 35.83 15.87 27.72
CA ALA A 85 36.98 15.89 28.61
C ALA A 85 38.20 16.50 27.93
N PHE A 86 39.06 17.15 28.72
CA PHE A 86 40.31 17.75 28.25
C PHE A 86 40.16 18.73 27.07
N GLY A 87 39.04 19.47 27.04
CA GLY A 87 38.75 20.45 25.99
C GLY A 87 38.17 19.85 24.71
N GLY A 88 37.59 18.64 24.80
CA GLY A 88 37.05 17.90 23.66
C GLY A 88 38.08 16.93 23.09
N GLN A 89 37.77 15.64 23.06
CA GLN A 89 38.66 14.60 22.53
C GLN A 89 37.95 13.66 21.57
N TYR A 90 38.61 13.36 20.45
CA TYR A 90 38.21 12.31 19.52
C TYR A 90 38.88 10.99 19.91
N GLY A 91 38.09 9.98 20.25
CA GLY A 91 38.59 8.63 20.47
C GLY A 91 38.89 7.94 19.14
N VAL A 92 40.16 7.62 18.89
CA VAL A 92 40.64 7.04 17.62
C VAL A 92 40.86 5.52 17.67
N GLY A 93 40.31 4.87 18.71
CA GLY A 93 40.37 3.42 18.94
C GLY A 93 41.48 3.02 19.92
N GLY A 94 41.38 1.84 20.55
CA GLY A 94 42.43 1.29 21.42
C GLY A 94 42.77 2.12 22.67
N GLY A 95 41.87 3.00 23.12
CA GLY A 95 42.12 3.93 24.23
C GLY A 95 42.95 5.16 23.84
N TYR A 96 43.15 5.41 22.54
CA TYR A 96 43.86 6.58 22.04
C TYR A 96 42.92 7.74 21.69
N TYR A 97 43.39 8.96 21.93
CA TYR A 97 42.61 10.18 21.80
C TYR A 97 43.42 11.31 21.16
N VAL A 98 42.74 12.15 20.38
CA VAL A 98 43.29 13.40 19.82
C VAL A 98 42.42 14.56 20.29
N THR A 99 43.04 15.58 20.88
CA THR A 99 42.33 16.77 21.37
C THR A 99 41.78 17.60 20.20
N ASN A 100 40.55 18.10 20.33
CA ASN A 100 39.88 18.93 19.33
C ASN A 100 40.42 20.37 19.37
N ILE A 101 41.60 20.60 18.80
CA ILE A 101 42.21 21.92 18.71
C ILE A 101 41.86 22.54 17.35
N LYS A 102 41.14 23.66 17.39
CA LYS A 102 40.71 24.40 16.18
C LYS A 102 41.92 24.69 15.27
N GLY A 103 41.83 24.26 14.01
CA GLY A 103 42.86 24.46 13.00
C GLY A 103 44.02 23.45 13.02
N HIS A 104 44.05 22.51 13.97
CA HIS A 104 45.00 21.39 13.97
C HIS A 104 44.39 20.11 13.43
N VAL A 105 43.07 19.95 13.55
CA VAL A 105 42.35 18.78 13.10
C VAL A 105 41.08 19.17 12.35
N VAL A 106 40.72 18.34 11.37
CA VAL A 106 39.43 18.42 10.65
C VAL A 106 38.69 17.12 10.87
N TYR A 107 37.54 17.20 11.53
CA TYR A 107 36.64 16.07 11.69
C TYR A 107 35.62 16.05 10.57
N LYS A 108 35.45 14.89 9.94
CA LYS A 108 34.44 14.63 8.91
C LYS A 108 33.53 13.50 9.38
N THR A 109 32.26 13.55 9.00
CA THR A 109 31.25 12.55 9.36
C THR A 109 30.66 11.93 8.08
N PRO A 110 30.52 10.59 8.00
CA PRO A 110 29.82 9.95 6.90
C PRO A 110 28.34 10.34 6.88
N SER A 111 27.65 10.06 5.77
CA SER A 111 26.19 10.20 5.74
C SER A 111 25.52 9.31 6.79
N ARG A 112 24.36 9.74 7.29
CA ARG A 112 23.57 8.98 8.27
C ARG A 112 23.23 7.58 7.77
N GLU A 113 22.98 7.42 6.48
CA GLU A 113 22.77 6.11 5.82
C GLU A 113 23.98 5.20 5.99
N LYS A 114 25.20 5.67 5.67
CA LYS A 114 26.42 4.88 5.83
C LYS A 114 26.66 4.52 7.29
N LEU A 115 26.37 5.43 8.21
CA LEU A 115 26.46 5.18 9.64
C LEU A 115 25.47 4.12 10.11
N LYS A 116 24.24 4.11 9.58
CA LYS A 116 23.26 3.03 9.84
C LYS A 116 23.75 1.67 9.36
N LEU A 117 24.42 1.60 8.20
CA LEU A 117 24.95 0.33 7.68
C LEU A 117 25.98 -0.32 8.60
N VAL A 118 26.88 0.47 9.17
CA VAL A 118 27.95 -0.06 10.03
C VAL A 118 27.58 -0.08 11.51
N ASN A 119 26.54 0.66 11.92
CA ASN A 119 26.11 0.81 13.31
C ASN A 119 24.57 0.84 13.44
N PRO A 120 23.82 -0.17 12.96
CA PRO A 120 22.36 -0.09 12.85
C PRO A 120 21.68 0.21 14.20
N GLY A 121 22.04 -0.53 15.25
CA GLY A 121 21.47 -0.32 16.59
C GLY A 121 21.74 1.06 17.18
N LYS A 122 22.92 1.65 16.92
CA LYS A 122 23.26 3.00 17.41
C LYS A 122 22.40 4.09 16.76
N TYR A 123 21.96 3.87 15.53
CA TYR A 123 21.19 4.84 14.74
C TYR A 123 19.73 4.43 14.56
N GLY A 124 19.25 3.47 15.36
CA GLY A 124 17.85 3.00 15.36
C GLY A 124 17.41 2.41 14.02
N ALA A 125 18.32 1.85 13.23
CA ALA A 125 17.98 1.22 11.96
C ALA A 125 17.44 -0.20 12.20
N ARG A 126 16.30 -0.50 11.61
CA ARG A 126 15.74 -1.85 11.56
C ARG A 126 16.64 -2.76 10.72
N GLN A 127 16.93 -3.94 11.25
CA GLN A 127 17.70 -4.98 10.56
C GLN A 127 16.73 -6.07 10.10
N LEU A 128 16.74 -6.36 8.79
CA LEU A 128 15.97 -7.41 8.15
C LEU A 128 16.92 -8.48 7.61
N ALA A 129 16.42 -9.68 7.35
CA ALA A 129 17.16 -10.77 6.71
C ALA A 129 17.66 -10.38 5.31
N VAL A 130 16.99 -9.44 4.65
CA VAL A 130 17.35 -8.91 3.33
C VAL A 130 18.30 -7.71 3.38
N GLY A 131 18.60 -7.15 4.56
CA GLY A 131 19.53 -6.03 4.71
C GLY A 131 19.15 -5.03 5.81
N THR A 132 19.88 -3.92 5.87
CA THR A 132 19.63 -2.85 6.83
C THR A 132 18.73 -1.78 6.22
N VAL A 133 17.67 -1.37 6.93
CA VAL A 133 16.79 -0.26 6.53
C VAL A 133 17.48 1.07 6.81
N VAL A 134 17.97 1.74 5.76
CA VAL A 134 18.72 3.01 5.90
C VAL A 134 17.82 4.23 5.82
N LYS A 135 16.70 4.13 5.11
CA LYS A 135 15.64 5.14 5.01
C LYS A 135 14.29 4.44 5.15
N GLU A 136 13.38 5.07 5.89
CA GLU A 136 12.03 4.59 6.16
C GLU A 136 11.17 5.83 6.37
N VAL A 137 10.11 5.95 5.58
CA VAL A 137 9.16 7.08 5.66
C VAL A 137 7.77 6.48 5.66
N SER A 138 7.02 6.74 6.73
CA SER A 138 5.60 6.42 6.78
C SER A 138 4.75 7.65 6.45
N THR A 139 3.66 7.45 5.75
CA THR A 139 2.64 8.47 5.44
C THR A 139 1.28 7.82 5.49
N ARG A 140 0.39 8.37 6.34
CA ARG A 140 -1.00 7.93 6.38
C ARG A 140 -1.77 8.53 5.20
N ILE A 141 -2.45 7.68 4.44
CA ILE A 141 -3.21 8.07 3.23
C ILE A 141 -4.67 8.37 3.58
N ALA A 142 -5.25 7.52 4.44
CA ALA A 142 -6.58 7.68 5.02
C ALA A 142 -6.61 6.93 6.37
N SER A 143 -7.68 7.08 7.14
CA SER A 143 -7.91 6.23 8.32
C SER A 143 -7.89 4.75 7.91
N GLY A 144 -7.04 3.95 8.55
CA GLY A 144 -6.85 2.53 8.23
C GLY A 144 -5.98 2.26 7.00
N VAL A 145 -5.37 3.26 6.36
CA VAL A 145 -4.46 3.06 5.22
C VAL A 145 -3.15 3.82 5.43
N GLU A 146 -2.05 3.07 5.61
CA GLU A 146 -0.72 3.62 5.85
C GLU A 146 0.25 3.16 4.77
N LYS A 147 1.00 4.10 4.20
CA LYS A 147 2.04 3.84 3.22
C LYS A 147 3.41 3.93 3.89
N GLU A 148 4.28 2.97 3.63
CA GLU A 148 5.68 2.98 4.05
C GLU A 148 6.60 2.89 2.82
N GLU A 149 7.59 3.78 2.73
CA GLU A 149 8.69 3.72 1.75
C GLU A 149 9.99 3.37 2.48
N MET A 150 10.63 2.28 2.09
CA MET A 150 11.89 1.81 2.64
C MET A 150 13.00 1.78 1.59
N GLU A 151 14.20 2.21 2.00
CA GLU A 151 15.45 1.87 1.32
C GLU A 151 16.21 0.83 2.16
N ILE A 152 16.34 -0.38 1.63
CA ILE A 152 17.03 -1.50 2.28
C ILE A 152 18.34 -1.76 1.55
N VAL A 153 19.44 -1.81 2.29
CA VAL A 153 20.76 -2.10 1.72
C VAL A 153 21.21 -3.48 2.19
N GLY A 154 21.16 -4.45 1.28
CA GLY A 154 21.59 -5.83 1.49
C GLY A 154 22.79 -6.19 0.62
N ALA A 155 23.29 -7.43 0.70
CA ALA A 155 24.52 -7.88 0.05
C ALA A 155 24.63 -7.60 -1.47
N ARG A 156 23.50 -7.42 -2.16
CA ARG A 156 23.46 -7.12 -3.61
C ARG A 156 23.36 -5.63 -3.93
N GLY A 157 23.22 -4.78 -2.93
CA GLY A 157 22.97 -3.35 -3.06
C GLY A 157 21.59 -2.92 -2.58
N LYS A 158 21.20 -1.71 -3.01
CA LYS A 158 19.96 -1.05 -2.61
C LYS A 158 18.72 -1.76 -3.14
N GLN A 159 17.67 -1.75 -2.33
CA GLN A 159 16.31 -2.16 -2.64
C GLN A 159 15.37 -1.02 -2.23
N HIS A 160 14.57 -0.52 -3.15
CA HIS A 160 13.46 0.38 -2.84
C HIS A 160 12.18 -0.44 -2.72
N VAL A 161 11.56 -0.37 -1.55
CA VAL A 161 10.35 -1.11 -1.20
C VAL A 161 9.25 -0.12 -0.83
N TYR A 162 8.09 -0.30 -1.44
CA TYR A 162 6.86 0.42 -1.15
C TYR A 162 5.90 -0.57 -0.53
N LYS A 163 5.32 -0.21 0.61
CA LYS A 163 4.35 -1.02 1.34
C LYS A 163 3.11 -0.18 1.61
N LEU A 164 1.94 -0.80 1.51
CA LEU A 164 0.68 -0.25 1.94
C LEU A 164 0.05 -1.22 2.95
N ASP A 165 -0.17 -0.77 4.18
CA ASP A 165 -0.96 -1.49 5.18
C ASP A 165 -2.42 -1.01 5.12
N ILE A 166 -3.35 -1.96 5.16
CA ILE A 166 -4.79 -1.75 5.00
C ILE A 166 -5.50 -2.45 6.16
N ASP A 167 -6.12 -1.66 7.03
CA ASP A 167 -6.96 -2.14 8.12
C ASP A 167 -8.31 -2.62 7.57
N THR A 168 -8.46 -3.93 7.45
CA THR A 168 -9.69 -4.53 6.89
C THR A 168 -10.85 -4.57 7.90
N SER A 169 -10.62 -4.17 9.16
CA SER A 169 -11.71 -3.98 10.12
C SER A 169 -12.46 -2.67 9.89
N ASN A 170 -11.87 -1.73 9.14
CA ASN A 170 -12.55 -0.51 8.73
C ASN A 170 -13.57 -0.83 7.61
N GLU A 171 -14.86 -0.80 7.96
CA GLU A 171 -15.97 -1.11 7.04
C GLU A 171 -16.07 -0.14 5.84
N ARG A 172 -15.40 1.01 5.90
CA ARG A 172 -15.30 1.94 4.76
C ARG A 172 -14.17 1.60 3.81
N LEU A 173 -13.33 0.61 4.10
CA LEU A 173 -12.29 0.17 3.18
C LEU A 173 -12.72 -1.12 2.48
N ALA A 174 -12.59 -1.12 1.16
CA ALA A 174 -12.75 -2.31 0.34
C ALA A 174 -11.47 -2.54 -0.46
N ILE A 175 -11.14 -3.81 -0.66
CA ILE A 175 -10.12 -4.22 -1.62
C ILE A 175 -10.87 -4.81 -2.81
N GLU A 176 -10.71 -4.19 -3.97
CA GLU A 176 -11.45 -4.55 -5.17
C GLU A 176 -10.52 -4.93 -6.31
N THR A 177 -10.96 -5.84 -7.15
CA THR A 177 -10.27 -6.11 -8.40
C THR A 177 -10.66 -5.08 -9.46
N ALA A 178 -9.77 -4.84 -10.43
CA ALA A 178 -10.05 -4.03 -11.61
C ALA A 178 -9.60 -4.77 -12.86
N LEU A 179 -10.43 -4.80 -13.89
CA LEU A 179 -10.09 -5.31 -15.22
C LEU A 179 -9.55 -4.19 -16.08
N SER A 180 -8.59 -4.46 -16.97
CA SER A 180 -8.23 -3.51 -18.03
C SER A 180 -9.45 -3.23 -18.92
N ASN A 181 -9.76 -1.96 -19.19
CA ASN A 181 -10.88 -1.58 -20.08
C ASN A 181 -12.25 -2.21 -19.73
N ASP A 182 -12.49 -2.62 -18.48
CA ASP A 182 -13.67 -3.42 -18.07
C ASP A 182 -13.84 -4.76 -18.82
N GLN A 183 -12.77 -5.29 -19.42
CA GLN A 183 -12.77 -6.53 -20.19
C GLN A 183 -11.62 -7.47 -19.82
N VAL A 184 -11.84 -8.77 -20.01
CA VAL A 184 -10.83 -9.83 -19.86
C VAL A 184 -9.75 -9.67 -20.91
N LEU A 185 -10.11 -9.38 -22.17
CA LEU A 185 -9.13 -9.12 -23.22
C LEU A 185 -8.69 -7.65 -23.21
N GLY A 186 -7.38 -7.44 -23.22
CA GLY A 186 -6.78 -6.12 -23.25
C GLY A 186 -5.76 -5.90 -22.14
N ILE A 187 -5.09 -4.76 -22.21
CA ILE A 187 -4.15 -4.31 -21.19
C ILE A 187 -4.29 -2.80 -21.01
N GLU A 188 -4.13 -2.34 -19.77
CA GLU A 188 -4.25 -0.94 -19.39
C GLU A 188 -3.28 -0.66 -18.23
N PRO A 189 -2.55 0.47 -18.19
CA PRO A 189 -1.70 0.80 -17.04
C PRO A 189 -2.53 0.84 -15.74
N VAL A 190 -1.96 0.37 -14.62
CA VAL A 190 -2.64 0.33 -13.31
C VAL A 190 -3.22 1.69 -12.91
N LEU A 191 -2.52 2.78 -13.24
CA LEU A 191 -3.00 4.14 -12.96
C LEU A 191 -4.30 4.46 -13.71
N GLU A 192 -4.42 4.05 -14.98
CA GLU A 192 -5.62 4.32 -15.78
C GLU A 192 -6.77 3.41 -15.37
N GLN A 193 -6.49 2.15 -15.02
CA GLN A 193 -7.47 1.28 -14.36
C GLN A 193 -7.98 1.95 -13.07
N ALA A 194 -7.10 2.36 -12.17
CA ALA A 194 -7.46 3.02 -10.91
C ALA A 194 -8.32 4.28 -11.13
N LYS A 195 -7.96 5.14 -12.09
CA LYS A 195 -8.73 6.34 -12.42
C LYS A 195 -10.13 6.03 -12.96
N ARG A 196 -10.31 4.96 -13.72
CA ARG A 196 -11.62 4.57 -14.27
C ARG A 196 -12.60 4.10 -13.19
N TYR A 197 -12.08 3.50 -12.12
CA TYR A 197 -12.90 3.10 -10.96
C TYR A 197 -13.06 4.24 -9.93
N ASP A 198 -12.18 5.24 -9.96
CA ASP A 198 -12.24 6.39 -9.05
C ASP A 198 -13.51 7.22 -9.23
N GLY A 199 -14.26 7.41 -8.14
CA GLY A 199 -15.55 8.09 -8.12
C GLY A 199 -16.71 7.26 -8.70
N ARG A 200 -16.46 6.13 -9.36
CA ARG A 200 -17.49 5.19 -9.85
C ARG A 200 -17.96 4.28 -8.73
N ASP A 201 -17.01 3.69 -8.00
CA ASP A 201 -17.28 2.69 -6.96
C ASP A 201 -16.80 3.16 -5.58
N GLY A 202 -16.57 4.46 -5.40
CA GLY A 202 -15.93 5.05 -4.23
C GLY A 202 -14.60 5.71 -4.60
N ILE A 203 -13.80 6.05 -3.59
CA ILE A 203 -12.55 6.79 -3.79
C ILE A 203 -11.38 5.82 -3.81
N VAL A 204 -10.67 5.72 -4.92
CA VAL A 204 -9.50 4.84 -4.99
C VAL A 204 -8.35 5.49 -4.20
N LEU A 205 -7.86 4.88 -3.13
CA LEU A 205 -6.75 5.40 -2.34
C LEU A 205 -5.39 4.94 -2.87
N ALA A 206 -5.34 3.71 -3.37
CA ALA A 206 -4.13 3.11 -3.91
C ALA A 206 -4.46 1.96 -4.87
N ALA A 207 -3.48 1.54 -5.65
CA ALA A 207 -3.58 0.36 -6.49
C ALA A 207 -2.22 -0.30 -6.77
N VAL A 208 -2.22 -1.61 -6.98
CA VAL A 208 -1.07 -2.37 -7.50
C VAL A 208 -1.50 -3.28 -8.65
N ASN A 209 -0.55 -3.69 -9.49
CA ASN A 209 -0.85 -4.66 -10.55
C ASN A 209 -1.28 -6.02 -9.96
N GLY A 210 -2.09 -6.77 -10.71
CA GLY A 210 -2.62 -8.07 -10.31
C GLY A 210 -1.90 -9.27 -10.94
N ASP A 211 -2.70 -10.15 -11.52
CA ASP A 211 -2.32 -11.47 -12.03
C ASP A 211 -1.32 -11.40 -13.20
N TYR A 212 -0.71 -12.56 -13.46
CA TYR A 212 -0.04 -12.83 -14.73
C TYR A 212 -1.06 -12.81 -15.86
N PHE A 213 -0.59 -12.58 -17.08
CA PHE A 213 -1.46 -12.45 -18.24
C PHE A 213 -0.82 -12.97 -19.53
N LYS A 214 -1.67 -13.28 -20.50
CA LYS A 214 -1.27 -13.75 -21.84
C LYS A 214 -1.06 -12.57 -22.79
N GLU A 215 -0.52 -12.87 -23.98
CA GLU A 215 -0.25 -11.86 -25.01
C GLU A 215 -1.52 -11.11 -25.47
N ASP A 216 -2.69 -11.76 -25.40
CA ASP A 216 -3.99 -11.14 -25.69
C ASP A 216 -4.53 -10.25 -24.56
N GLY A 217 -3.78 -10.14 -23.46
CA GLY A 217 -4.15 -9.37 -22.28
C GLY A 217 -5.06 -10.10 -21.29
N SER A 218 -5.46 -11.36 -21.56
CA SER A 218 -6.25 -12.12 -20.58
C SER A 218 -5.45 -12.46 -19.32
N PRO A 219 -6.02 -12.24 -18.10
CA PRO A 219 -5.47 -12.82 -16.88
C PRO A 219 -5.30 -14.34 -17.01
N THR A 220 -4.39 -14.92 -16.25
CA THR A 220 -4.14 -16.37 -16.33
C THR A 220 -5.13 -17.19 -15.52
N ASP A 221 -5.47 -16.74 -14.31
CA ASP A 221 -6.16 -17.55 -13.33
C ASP A 221 -7.47 -16.95 -12.82
N LEU A 222 -8.06 -17.56 -11.78
CA LEU A 222 -9.37 -17.18 -11.26
C LEU A 222 -9.43 -15.67 -11.01
N MET A 223 -10.40 -15.03 -11.64
CA MET A 223 -10.76 -13.65 -11.36
C MET A 223 -12.23 -13.60 -10.97
N VAL A 224 -12.50 -12.99 -9.82
CA VAL A 224 -13.84 -12.66 -9.35
C VAL A 224 -13.88 -11.16 -9.15
N HIS A 225 -14.89 -10.52 -9.73
CA HIS A 225 -15.10 -9.08 -9.65
C HIS A 225 -16.55 -8.84 -9.20
N ARG A 226 -16.74 -8.11 -8.09
CA ARG A 226 -18.07 -7.78 -7.54
C ARG A 226 -18.97 -9.00 -7.32
N GLY A 227 -18.39 -10.09 -6.85
CA GLY A 227 -19.08 -11.33 -6.55
C GLY A 227 -19.36 -12.22 -7.76
N GLU A 228 -18.92 -11.86 -8.96
CA GLU A 228 -19.11 -12.66 -10.17
C GLU A 228 -17.78 -13.20 -10.69
N ILE A 229 -17.73 -14.51 -10.99
CA ILE A 229 -16.60 -15.16 -11.64
C ILE A 229 -16.49 -14.62 -13.06
N VAL A 230 -15.48 -13.80 -13.27
CA VAL A 230 -15.12 -13.22 -14.56
C VAL A 230 -14.37 -14.24 -15.41
N MET A 231 -13.49 -15.04 -14.81
CA MET A 231 -12.65 -16.00 -15.52
C MET A 231 -12.21 -17.12 -14.57
N THR A 232 -12.10 -18.36 -15.07
CA THR A 232 -11.60 -19.50 -14.27
C THR A 232 -10.11 -19.80 -14.51
N ASN A 233 -9.51 -20.63 -13.65
CA ASN A 233 -8.07 -20.92 -13.66
C ASN A 233 -7.54 -21.53 -14.97
N THR A 234 -6.40 -21.05 -15.50
CA THR A 234 -5.71 -21.70 -16.63
C THR A 234 -4.47 -22.48 -16.18
N THR A 235 -3.78 -21.99 -15.16
CA THR A 235 -2.55 -22.56 -14.64
C THR A 235 -2.85 -23.81 -13.82
N PRO A 236 -2.02 -24.86 -13.85
CA PRO A 236 -2.20 -26.02 -12.98
C PRO A 236 -2.20 -25.64 -11.49
N ALA A 237 -2.98 -26.35 -10.66
CA ALA A 237 -3.10 -26.06 -9.24
C ALA A 237 -1.74 -25.98 -8.52
N ALA A 238 -0.76 -26.81 -8.89
CA ALA A 238 0.57 -26.79 -8.26
C ALA A 238 1.40 -25.51 -8.53
N GLU A 239 0.99 -24.67 -9.48
CA GLU A 239 1.75 -23.50 -9.96
C GLU A 239 1.01 -22.17 -9.81
N ARG A 240 -0.16 -22.17 -9.15
CA ARG A 240 -0.97 -20.97 -8.93
C ARG A 240 -1.27 -20.77 -7.45
N THR A 241 -1.61 -19.54 -7.11
CA THR A 241 -2.15 -19.17 -5.80
C THR A 241 -3.13 -18.03 -6.04
N ILE A 242 -4.23 -17.99 -5.31
CA ILE A 242 -5.29 -16.99 -5.49
C ILE A 242 -5.40 -16.17 -4.20
N PHE A 243 -5.48 -14.86 -4.35
CA PHE A 243 -5.92 -13.95 -3.29
C PHE A 243 -7.40 -13.67 -3.48
N GLY A 244 -8.18 -13.62 -2.39
CA GLY A 244 -9.58 -13.25 -2.46
C GLY A 244 -10.11 -12.59 -1.19
N ILE A 245 -11.29 -11.99 -1.32
CA ILE A 245 -12.11 -11.43 -0.26
C ILE A 245 -13.38 -12.26 -0.18
N SER A 246 -13.59 -12.96 0.93
CA SER A 246 -14.76 -13.83 1.15
C SER A 246 -16.09 -13.09 1.06
N ALA A 247 -17.18 -13.86 1.04
CA ALA A 247 -18.54 -13.33 1.18
C ALA A 247 -18.71 -12.44 2.43
N ASP A 248 -18.06 -12.78 3.55
CA ASP A 248 -18.08 -12.00 4.80
C ASP A 248 -17.02 -10.90 4.88
N GLY A 249 -16.28 -10.63 3.78
CA GLY A 249 -15.33 -9.50 3.70
C GLY A 249 -13.93 -9.78 4.25
N LYS A 250 -13.63 -11.04 4.62
CA LYS A 250 -12.31 -11.43 5.12
C LYS A 250 -11.35 -11.73 3.97
N PRO A 251 -10.11 -11.26 4.04
CA PRO A 251 -9.10 -11.63 3.06
C PRO A 251 -8.65 -13.08 3.27
N MET A 252 -8.32 -13.76 2.18
CA MET A 252 -7.78 -15.12 2.19
C MET A 252 -6.78 -15.34 1.05
N ILE A 253 -5.86 -16.28 1.26
CA ILE A 253 -4.93 -16.76 0.24
C ILE A 253 -5.09 -18.29 0.16
N GLY A 254 -5.44 -18.80 -1.01
CA GLY A 254 -5.70 -20.21 -1.23
C GLY A 254 -5.50 -20.63 -2.68
N ASN A 255 -6.17 -21.71 -3.08
CA ASN A 255 -6.04 -22.27 -4.41
C ASN A 255 -7.32 -23.00 -4.85
N PRO A 256 -8.45 -22.28 -4.94
CA PRO A 256 -9.72 -22.87 -5.32
C PRO A 256 -9.73 -23.29 -6.80
N ASP A 257 -10.59 -24.24 -7.12
CA ASP A 257 -11.07 -24.50 -8.47
C ASP A 257 -12.60 -24.51 -8.52
N VAL A 258 -13.16 -24.36 -9.72
CA VAL A 258 -14.61 -24.27 -9.93
C VAL A 258 -15.06 -25.36 -10.87
N GLN A 259 -15.95 -26.21 -10.40
CA GLN A 259 -16.68 -27.16 -11.23
C GLN A 259 -17.93 -26.48 -11.78
N ILE A 260 -18.15 -26.62 -13.09
CA ILE A 260 -19.27 -25.98 -13.78
C ILE A 260 -20.01 -27.04 -14.60
N GLY A 261 -21.32 -27.10 -14.42
CA GLY A 261 -22.22 -27.92 -15.23
C GLY A 261 -23.28 -27.06 -15.90
N VAL A 262 -23.74 -27.49 -17.07
CA VAL A 262 -24.90 -26.91 -17.75
C VAL A 262 -25.90 -27.98 -18.10
N ARG A 263 -27.19 -27.67 -17.96
CA ARG A 263 -28.31 -28.51 -18.34
C ARG A 263 -29.24 -27.72 -19.24
N ILE A 264 -29.56 -28.26 -20.42
CA ILE A 264 -30.49 -27.65 -21.39
C ILE A 264 -31.72 -28.54 -21.51
N GLY A 265 -32.91 -27.96 -21.33
CA GLY A 265 -34.19 -28.68 -21.34
C GLY A 265 -34.23 -29.81 -20.31
N GLU A 266 -34.79 -30.96 -20.70
CA GLU A 266 -34.84 -32.18 -19.87
C GLU A 266 -33.55 -33.03 -19.99
N GLY A 267 -32.50 -32.51 -20.66
CA GLY A 267 -31.23 -33.21 -20.85
C GLY A 267 -30.45 -33.43 -19.54
N GLY A 268 -29.42 -34.27 -19.60
CA GLY A 268 -28.45 -34.42 -18.53
C GLY A 268 -27.52 -33.20 -18.39
N SER A 269 -26.90 -33.05 -17.22
CA SER A 269 -25.85 -32.05 -17.01
C SER A 269 -24.60 -32.39 -17.85
N TYR A 270 -24.00 -31.38 -18.46
CA TYR A 270 -22.80 -31.45 -19.27
C TYR A 270 -21.71 -30.53 -18.67
N PRO A 271 -20.46 -30.99 -18.56
CA PRO A 271 -19.39 -30.19 -17.98
C PRO A 271 -19.02 -28.98 -18.85
N VAL A 272 -18.79 -27.83 -18.23
CA VAL A 272 -18.26 -26.62 -18.86
C VAL A 272 -16.80 -26.47 -18.45
N ASP A 273 -15.89 -26.40 -19.44
CA ASP A 273 -14.43 -26.37 -19.23
C ASP A 273 -13.92 -25.03 -18.66
N GLY A 274 -14.73 -23.97 -18.72
CA GLY A 274 -14.39 -22.70 -18.07
C GLY A 274 -15.24 -21.53 -18.53
N ILE A 275 -14.93 -20.39 -17.92
CA ILE A 275 -15.58 -19.10 -18.19
C ILE A 275 -14.54 -18.19 -18.85
N ASN A 276 -14.93 -17.52 -19.94
CA ASN A 276 -14.15 -16.47 -20.61
C ASN A 276 -12.72 -16.91 -21.01
N LYS A 277 -12.60 -18.11 -21.58
CA LYS A 277 -11.35 -18.68 -22.08
C LYS A 277 -11.42 -18.96 -23.58
N PRO A 278 -10.29 -19.00 -24.30
CA PRO A 278 -10.29 -19.50 -25.67
C PRO A 278 -10.86 -20.92 -25.76
N ARG A 279 -11.86 -21.13 -26.63
CA ARG A 279 -12.45 -22.45 -26.90
C ARG A 279 -11.46 -23.34 -27.65
N ARG A 280 -11.03 -24.46 -27.04
CA ARG A 280 -10.19 -25.48 -27.68
C ARG A 280 -11.00 -26.68 -28.18
N ALA A 281 -10.32 -27.65 -28.78
CA ALA A 281 -10.93 -28.86 -29.29
C ALA A 281 -11.67 -29.63 -28.19
N HIS A 282 -12.90 -30.03 -28.50
CA HIS A 282 -13.82 -30.78 -27.62
C HIS A 282 -14.32 -30.05 -26.37
N GLN A 283 -13.99 -28.77 -26.18
CA GLN A 283 -14.37 -28.01 -25.00
C GLN A 283 -15.70 -27.29 -25.14
N LEU A 284 -16.37 -27.08 -24.01
CA LEU A 284 -17.50 -26.18 -23.82
C LEU A 284 -17.07 -24.99 -22.96
N ILE A 285 -17.18 -23.77 -23.48
CA ILE A 285 -16.85 -22.54 -22.75
C ILE A 285 -18.11 -21.68 -22.57
N LEU A 286 -18.28 -21.14 -21.36
CA LEU A 286 -19.26 -20.10 -21.08
C LEU A 286 -18.61 -18.72 -21.28
N TYR A 287 -19.21 -17.88 -22.12
CA TYR A 287 -18.79 -16.50 -22.30
C TYR A 287 -19.79 -15.53 -21.68
N THR A 288 -19.26 -14.52 -21.01
CA THR A 288 -20.00 -13.39 -20.43
C THR A 288 -19.57 -12.09 -21.11
N PRO A 289 -20.33 -10.98 -20.96
CA PRO A 289 -19.95 -9.67 -21.50
C PRO A 289 -18.61 -9.13 -20.99
N TYR A 290 -18.07 -9.67 -19.90
CA TYR A 290 -16.71 -9.33 -19.44
C TYR A 290 -15.62 -9.81 -20.40
N PHE A 291 -15.85 -10.80 -21.28
CA PHE A 291 -14.77 -11.35 -22.11
C PHE A 291 -14.20 -10.32 -23.09
N ALA A 292 -15.05 -9.86 -24.01
CA ALA A 292 -14.77 -8.93 -25.09
C ALA A 292 -16.11 -8.56 -25.77
N ALA A 293 -16.07 -7.80 -26.88
CA ALA A 293 -17.28 -7.51 -27.68
C ALA A 293 -17.95 -8.75 -28.32
N SER A 294 -17.23 -9.87 -28.43
CA SER A 294 -17.71 -11.12 -29.02
C SER A 294 -16.89 -12.32 -28.51
N THR A 295 -17.35 -13.55 -28.74
CA THR A 295 -16.68 -14.77 -28.24
C THR A 295 -15.29 -15.03 -28.83
N LYS A 296 -14.91 -14.34 -29.92
CA LYS A 296 -13.64 -14.52 -30.66
C LYS A 296 -13.38 -15.95 -31.13
N THR A 297 -14.41 -16.80 -31.18
CA THR A 297 -14.27 -18.20 -31.59
C THR A 297 -14.27 -18.33 -33.11
N ASN A 298 -13.65 -19.40 -33.59
CA ASN A 298 -13.74 -19.80 -35.00
C ASN A 298 -15.09 -20.48 -35.32
N ALA A 299 -15.33 -20.75 -36.60
CA ALA A 299 -16.54 -21.40 -37.10
C ALA A 299 -16.67 -22.92 -36.79
N LEU A 300 -15.65 -23.54 -36.17
CA LEU A 300 -15.59 -24.99 -35.94
C LEU A 300 -16.38 -25.41 -34.68
N GLY A 301 -17.64 -25.00 -34.55
CA GLY A 301 -18.42 -25.25 -33.34
C GLY A 301 -19.90 -24.92 -33.43
N THR A 302 -20.52 -24.88 -32.26
CA THR A 302 -21.90 -24.40 -32.06
C THR A 302 -21.91 -23.42 -30.91
N GLU A 303 -22.56 -22.28 -31.08
CA GLU A 303 -22.78 -21.29 -30.04
C GLU A 303 -24.27 -21.21 -29.73
N VAL A 304 -24.61 -21.16 -28.43
CA VAL A 304 -25.99 -21.03 -27.94
C VAL A 304 -26.05 -19.74 -27.13
N VAL A 305 -26.89 -18.82 -27.58
CA VAL A 305 -27.11 -17.54 -26.89
C VAL A 305 -28.23 -17.73 -25.88
N LEU A 306 -28.00 -17.30 -24.65
CA LEU A 306 -28.93 -17.35 -23.55
C LEU A 306 -29.44 -15.94 -23.25
N THR A 307 -30.75 -15.83 -23.01
CA THR A 307 -31.43 -14.62 -22.55
C THR A 307 -32.22 -14.91 -21.27
N ASN A 308 -32.87 -13.90 -20.69
CA ASN A 308 -33.61 -13.99 -19.43
C ASN A 308 -32.76 -14.59 -18.30
N VAL A 309 -31.48 -14.21 -18.26
CA VAL A 309 -30.51 -14.77 -17.34
C VAL A 309 -30.81 -14.29 -15.92
N GLN A 310 -30.92 -15.22 -14.97
CA GLN A 310 -31.16 -14.94 -13.55
C GLN A 310 -30.11 -15.65 -12.69
N GLY A 311 -29.73 -15.03 -11.58
CA GLY A 311 -28.63 -15.50 -10.73
C GLY A 311 -27.28 -14.87 -11.09
N VAL A 312 -26.24 -15.23 -10.35
CA VAL A 312 -24.88 -14.71 -10.51
C VAL A 312 -23.91 -15.89 -10.56
N LEU A 313 -22.90 -15.82 -11.43
CA LEU A 313 -21.86 -16.85 -11.55
C LEU A 313 -20.89 -16.77 -10.35
N ASN A 314 -21.30 -17.19 -9.16
CA ASN A 314 -20.55 -16.97 -7.91
C ASN A 314 -20.28 -18.25 -7.10
N GLY A 315 -20.61 -19.42 -7.64
CA GLY A 315 -20.48 -20.70 -6.93
C GLY A 315 -21.40 -20.86 -5.73
N ASN A 316 -22.46 -20.03 -5.61
CA ASN A 316 -23.49 -20.07 -4.58
C ASN A 316 -24.88 -19.99 -5.23
N GLY A 317 -25.45 -21.16 -5.53
CA GLY A 317 -26.73 -21.28 -6.24
C GLY A 317 -26.56 -21.67 -7.70
N THR A 318 -27.62 -21.46 -8.48
CA THR A 318 -27.65 -21.77 -9.91
C THR A 318 -27.98 -20.53 -10.72
N VAL A 319 -27.43 -20.46 -11.93
CA VAL A 319 -27.79 -19.46 -12.93
C VAL A 319 -28.77 -20.09 -13.89
N THR A 320 -29.89 -19.43 -14.15
CA THR A 320 -30.90 -19.91 -15.10
C THR A 320 -30.99 -18.98 -16.30
N GLY A 321 -31.51 -19.48 -17.41
CA GLY A 321 -31.75 -18.69 -18.61
C GLY A 321 -32.62 -19.44 -19.61
N THR A 322 -32.82 -18.85 -20.78
CA THR A 322 -33.58 -19.43 -21.88
C THR A 322 -32.74 -19.35 -23.16
N VAL A 323 -32.74 -20.42 -23.96
CA VAL A 323 -32.09 -20.41 -25.27
C VAL A 323 -32.79 -19.39 -26.18
N LYS A 324 -32.07 -18.35 -26.56
CA LYS A 324 -32.50 -17.33 -27.53
C LYS A 324 -32.28 -17.80 -28.96
N LYS A 325 -31.12 -18.41 -29.24
CA LYS A 325 -30.80 -18.97 -30.55
C LYS A 325 -29.64 -19.96 -30.48
N VAL A 326 -29.57 -20.82 -31.50
CA VAL A 326 -28.50 -21.79 -31.71
C VAL A 326 -27.82 -21.48 -33.04
N VAL A 327 -26.51 -21.26 -33.00
CA VAL A 327 -25.68 -20.86 -34.14
C VAL A 327 -24.70 -21.98 -34.43
N VAL A 328 -24.81 -22.57 -35.62
CA VAL A 328 -24.10 -23.78 -36.01
C VAL A 328 -23.09 -23.49 -37.11
N GLY A 329 -21.85 -23.95 -36.97
CA GLY A 329 -20.83 -23.80 -38.00
C GLY A 329 -20.40 -22.35 -38.21
N GLN A 330 -20.67 -21.50 -37.23
CA GLN A 330 -20.28 -20.10 -37.14
C GLN A 330 -19.87 -19.85 -35.68
N GLY A 331 -18.89 -18.98 -35.48
CA GLY A 331 -18.46 -18.52 -34.16
C GLY A 331 -18.44 -17.00 -34.12
N ASN A 332 -17.78 -16.46 -33.09
CA ASN A 332 -17.64 -15.02 -32.88
C ASN A 332 -18.98 -14.30 -32.63
N GLU A 333 -19.92 -14.97 -31.96
CA GLU A 333 -21.18 -14.36 -31.54
C GLU A 333 -20.95 -13.10 -30.67
N PRO A 334 -21.68 -12.00 -30.89
CA PRO A 334 -21.64 -10.82 -30.03
C PRO A 334 -21.99 -11.12 -28.57
N LEU A 335 -21.32 -10.45 -27.64
CA LEU A 335 -21.59 -10.56 -26.21
C LEU A 335 -22.32 -9.30 -25.73
N GLN A 336 -23.62 -9.44 -25.45
CA GLN A 336 -24.50 -8.33 -25.09
C GLN A 336 -24.79 -8.32 -23.58
N PRO A 337 -24.96 -7.13 -22.96
CA PRO A 337 -25.42 -7.06 -21.57
C PRO A 337 -26.71 -7.85 -21.35
N GLY A 338 -26.75 -8.65 -20.28
CA GLY A 338 -27.90 -9.51 -19.95
C GLY A 338 -27.97 -10.85 -20.71
N GLU A 339 -27.03 -11.11 -21.63
CA GLU A 339 -26.92 -12.37 -22.35
C GLU A 339 -25.64 -13.14 -21.98
N LEU A 340 -25.71 -14.46 -22.10
CA LEU A 340 -24.56 -15.36 -21.98
C LEU A 340 -24.44 -16.21 -23.25
N VAL A 341 -23.23 -16.67 -23.58
CA VAL A 341 -23.02 -17.54 -24.75
C VAL A 341 -22.29 -18.82 -24.35
N LEU A 342 -22.92 -19.96 -24.59
CA LEU A 342 -22.26 -21.27 -24.51
C LEU A 342 -21.64 -21.59 -25.86
N SER A 343 -20.34 -21.88 -25.92
CA SER A 343 -19.62 -22.17 -27.17
C SER A 343 -18.93 -23.53 -27.08
N GLY A 344 -19.37 -24.47 -27.92
CA GLY A 344 -18.92 -25.86 -27.92
C GLY A 344 -18.12 -26.23 -29.16
N HIS A 345 -17.02 -26.97 -28.99
CA HIS A 345 -16.29 -27.64 -30.08
C HIS A 345 -16.51 -29.15 -30.03
N GLY A 346 -16.53 -29.83 -31.18
CA GLY A 346 -16.55 -31.30 -31.25
C GLY A 346 -17.70 -31.89 -30.43
N ARG A 347 -17.40 -32.73 -29.43
CA ARG A 347 -18.42 -33.36 -28.56
C ARG A 347 -19.30 -32.33 -27.82
N ALA A 348 -18.75 -31.18 -27.45
CA ALA A 348 -19.53 -30.10 -26.86
C ALA A 348 -20.44 -29.40 -27.90
N SER A 349 -20.00 -29.30 -29.16
CA SER A 349 -20.88 -28.83 -30.25
C SER A 349 -22.05 -29.79 -30.45
N ASP A 350 -21.80 -31.11 -30.42
CA ASP A 350 -22.83 -32.14 -30.56
C ASP A 350 -23.87 -32.08 -29.43
N TYR A 351 -23.43 -31.75 -28.21
CA TYR A 351 -24.33 -31.46 -27.09
C TYR A 351 -25.19 -30.21 -27.35
N LEU A 352 -24.57 -29.09 -27.72
CA LEU A 352 -25.27 -27.82 -27.93
C LEU A 352 -26.25 -27.84 -29.12
N ARG A 353 -26.00 -28.65 -30.15
CA ARG A 353 -26.92 -28.80 -31.30
C ARG A 353 -28.29 -29.38 -30.94
N GLN A 354 -28.41 -30.00 -29.77
CA GLN A 354 -29.67 -30.55 -29.29
C GLN A 354 -30.60 -29.48 -28.73
N ALA A 355 -30.04 -28.30 -28.39
CA ALA A 355 -30.80 -27.17 -27.88
C ALA A 355 -31.76 -26.61 -28.94
N LYS A 356 -32.89 -26.09 -28.49
CA LYS A 356 -33.88 -25.39 -29.28
C LYS A 356 -34.19 -24.05 -28.65
N GLU A 357 -34.58 -23.08 -29.48
CA GLU A 357 -35.08 -21.81 -29.00
C GLU A 357 -36.25 -22.03 -28.02
N GLY A 358 -36.21 -21.33 -26.88
CA GLY A 358 -37.17 -21.50 -25.79
C GLY A 358 -36.80 -22.55 -24.74
N ASP A 359 -35.79 -23.38 -24.96
CA ASP A 359 -35.35 -24.36 -23.94
C ASP A 359 -34.85 -23.64 -22.69
N ALA A 360 -35.28 -24.13 -21.52
CA ALA A 360 -34.75 -23.69 -20.24
C ALA A 360 -33.31 -24.18 -20.07
N VAL A 361 -32.45 -23.31 -19.53
CA VAL A 361 -31.05 -23.62 -19.23
C VAL A 361 -30.78 -23.39 -17.75
N GLU A 362 -30.08 -24.34 -17.14
CA GLU A 362 -29.58 -24.24 -15.77
C GLU A 362 -28.07 -24.45 -15.79
N ILE A 363 -27.32 -23.53 -15.18
CA ILE A 363 -25.87 -23.58 -15.01
C ILE A 363 -25.61 -23.70 -13.51
N SER A 364 -24.93 -24.77 -13.10
CA SER A 364 -24.50 -24.99 -11.72
C SER A 364 -23.01 -24.74 -11.59
N LEU A 365 -22.62 -24.07 -10.51
CA LEU A 365 -21.22 -23.76 -10.19
C LEU A 365 -20.94 -24.17 -8.76
N GLN A 366 -19.82 -24.86 -8.53
CA GLN A 366 -19.40 -25.27 -7.20
C GLN A 366 -17.89 -25.11 -7.07
N TYR A 367 -17.45 -24.36 -6.06
CA TYR A 367 -16.06 -24.35 -5.63
C TYR A 367 -15.70 -25.67 -4.97
N ASP A 368 -14.49 -26.17 -5.23
CA ASP A 368 -13.94 -27.33 -4.53
C ASP A 368 -13.64 -27.05 -3.05
N GLN A 369 -13.38 -25.78 -2.72
CA GLN A 369 -13.18 -25.24 -1.38
C GLN A 369 -14.40 -24.37 -0.99
N PRO A 370 -15.30 -24.84 -0.10
CA PRO A 370 -16.57 -24.19 0.20
C PRO A 370 -16.47 -22.74 0.71
N GLU A 371 -15.37 -22.39 1.39
CA GLU A 371 -15.09 -21.05 1.89
C GLU A 371 -14.96 -19.98 0.78
N TRP A 372 -14.78 -20.40 -0.49
CA TRP A 372 -14.75 -19.52 -1.66
C TRP A 372 -16.14 -19.30 -2.27
N SER A 373 -17.17 -19.98 -1.80
CA SER A 373 -18.54 -19.77 -2.28
C SER A 373 -19.01 -18.34 -1.97
N GLY A 374 -19.46 -17.62 -3.00
CA GLY A 374 -19.88 -16.23 -2.86
C GLY A 374 -18.74 -15.24 -2.57
N VAL A 375 -17.48 -15.62 -2.83
CA VAL A 375 -16.34 -14.71 -2.76
C VAL A 375 -16.62 -13.41 -3.54
N LYS A 376 -16.29 -12.26 -2.97
CA LYS A 376 -16.60 -10.94 -3.54
C LYS A 376 -15.58 -10.52 -4.58
N GLU A 377 -14.31 -10.76 -4.28
CA GLU A 377 -13.18 -10.32 -5.09
C GLU A 377 -12.15 -11.44 -5.09
N ALA A 378 -11.55 -11.73 -6.24
CA ALA A 378 -10.44 -12.68 -6.31
C ALA A 378 -9.59 -12.40 -7.55
N LEU A 379 -8.29 -12.67 -7.44
CA LEU A 379 -7.39 -12.68 -8.58
C LEU A 379 -6.24 -13.66 -8.40
N GLY A 380 -5.70 -14.08 -9.54
CA GLY A 380 -4.57 -14.96 -9.62
C GLY A 380 -3.24 -14.34 -9.23
N GLY A 381 -2.35 -15.22 -8.82
CA GLY A 381 -0.92 -15.02 -8.75
C GLY A 381 -0.27 -16.40 -8.83
N ARG A 382 0.97 -16.54 -8.33
CA ARG A 382 1.75 -17.73 -8.69
C ARG A 382 2.34 -18.49 -7.53
N TYR A 383 3.06 -17.79 -6.67
CA TYR A 383 3.83 -18.40 -5.59
C TYR A 383 3.33 -17.94 -4.24
N ARG A 384 2.89 -18.88 -3.39
CA ARG A 384 2.64 -18.66 -1.96
C ARG A 384 3.96 -18.52 -1.21
N LEU A 385 4.27 -17.30 -0.82
CA LEU A 385 5.53 -16.89 -0.17
C LEU A 385 5.58 -17.28 1.30
N VAL A 386 4.47 -17.09 2.00
CA VAL A 386 4.30 -17.43 3.42
C VAL A 386 2.98 -18.19 3.54
N ALA A 387 2.99 -19.27 4.31
CA ALA A 387 1.80 -20.06 4.64
C ALA A 387 1.79 -20.34 6.14
N ASP A 388 0.72 -19.95 6.83
CA ASP A 388 0.55 -20.16 8.27
C ASP A 388 1.76 -19.69 9.10
N GLY A 389 2.28 -18.50 8.77
CA GLY A 389 3.46 -17.90 9.40
C GLY A 389 4.80 -18.51 8.99
N LYS A 390 4.84 -19.45 8.04
CA LYS A 390 6.06 -20.13 7.60
C LYS A 390 6.47 -19.71 6.20
N VAL A 391 7.70 -19.21 6.09
CA VAL A 391 8.35 -18.87 4.81
C VAL A 391 8.48 -20.12 3.93
N GLN A 392 8.03 -20.04 2.69
CA GLN A 392 8.12 -21.11 1.70
C GLN A 392 9.44 -21.03 0.90
N PRO A 393 10.09 -22.17 0.62
CA PRO A 393 11.35 -22.19 -0.13
C PRO A 393 11.11 -22.25 -1.65
N PHE A 394 11.97 -21.58 -2.41
CA PHE A 394 11.93 -21.57 -3.88
C PHE A 394 13.29 -21.92 -4.49
N SER A 395 13.28 -22.78 -5.50
CA SER A 395 14.45 -23.12 -6.33
C SER A 395 14.56 -22.24 -7.60
N ILE A 396 13.65 -21.30 -7.77
CA ILE A 396 13.60 -20.39 -8.92
C ILE A 396 14.63 -19.27 -8.74
N LYS A 397 15.55 -19.18 -9.70
CA LYS A 397 16.57 -18.13 -9.73
C LYS A 397 16.02 -16.86 -10.37
N GLY A 398 16.65 -15.73 -10.07
CA GLY A 398 16.37 -14.47 -10.74
C GLY A 398 16.04 -13.35 -9.76
N VAL A 399 16.59 -12.17 -10.07
CA VAL A 399 16.42 -10.94 -9.29
C VAL A 399 15.58 -10.00 -10.12
N HIS A 400 14.39 -9.66 -9.62
CA HIS A 400 13.42 -8.89 -10.37
C HIS A 400 12.70 -7.89 -9.45
N PRO A 401 12.11 -6.82 -10.02
CA PRO A 401 11.01 -6.13 -9.39
C PRO A 401 9.91 -7.12 -9.02
N ARG A 402 9.25 -6.91 -7.88
CA ARG A 402 8.25 -7.84 -7.34
C ARG A 402 7.03 -7.06 -6.87
N THR A 403 5.87 -7.68 -7.02
CA THR A 403 4.63 -7.27 -6.36
C THR A 403 4.12 -8.43 -5.52
N ALA A 404 3.65 -8.16 -4.31
CA ALA A 404 3.12 -9.16 -3.40
C ALA A 404 1.93 -8.62 -2.62
N VAL A 405 1.07 -9.54 -2.20
CA VAL A 405 -0.01 -9.30 -1.23
C VAL A 405 0.20 -10.23 -0.05
N GLY A 406 -0.04 -9.72 1.16
CA GLY A 406 0.04 -10.48 2.40
C GLY A 406 -1.12 -10.17 3.34
N ILE A 407 -1.37 -11.09 4.26
CA ILE A 407 -2.36 -10.98 5.33
C ILE A 407 -1.61 -11.11 6.65
N ASP A 408 -1.81 -10.17 7.57
CA ASP A 408 -1.23 -10.22 8.91
C ASP A 408 -2.06 -11.07 9.88
N LYS A 409 -1.56 -11.26 11.10
CA LYS A 409 -2.24 -12.06 12.13
C LYS A 409 -3.61 -11.51 12.59
N ASN A 410 -3.88 -10.23 12.32
CA ASN A 410 -5.13 -9.56 12.68
C ASN A 410 -6.14 -9.62 11.52
N GLY A 411 -5.75 -10.17 10.37
CA GLY A 411 -6.56 -10.20 9.15
C GLY A 411 -6.39 -8.96 8.27
N ASN A 412 -5.49 -8.03 8.59
CA ASN A 412 -5.23 -6.86 7.76
C ASN A 412 -4.42 -7.24 6.52
N VAL A 413 -4.62 -6.50 5.43
CA VAL A 413 -3.92 -6.75 4.16
C VAL A 413 -2.74 -5.80 4.02
N MET A 414 -1.63 -6.31 3.49
CA MET A 414 -0.50 -5.52 3.05
C MET A 414 -0.21 -5.73 1.57
N LEU A 415 0.01 -4.65 0.84
CA LEU A 415 0.47 -4.67 -0.55
C LEU A 415 1.92 -4.20 -0.60
N VAL A 416 2.79 -4.95 -1.25
CA VAL A 416 4.23 -4.65 -1.32
C VAL A 416 4.71 -4.63 -2.76
N VAL A 417 5.38 -3.55 -3.16
CA VAL A 417 6.08 -3.42 -4.44
C VAL A 417 7.56 -3.17 -4.17
N VAL A 418 8.41 -3.98 -4.79
CA VAL A 418 9.87 -3.82 -4.78
C VAL A 418 10.31 -3.42 -6.19
N ASP A 419 10.96 -2.27 -6.32
CA ASP A 419 11.58 -1.88 -7.57
C ASP A 419 12.77 -2.81 -7.90
N GLY A 420 13.20 -2.86 -9.16
CA GLY A 420 14.34 -3.69 -9.53
C GLY A 420 14.87 -3.42 -10.93
N ARG A 421 15.95 -4.13 -11.31
CA ARG A 421 16.67 -3.99 -12.60
C ARG A 421 17.25 -2.58 -12.83
N GLN A 422 17.46 -1.81 -11.78
CA GLN A 422 17.99 -0.45 -11.85
C GLN A 422 19.17 -0.32 -10.87
N PRO A 423 20.40 -0.72 -11.24
CA PRO A 423 21.47 -0.96 -10.28
C PRO A 423 21.82 0.19 -9.32
N ALA A 424 21.65 1.44 -9.76
CA ALA A 424 21.89 2.63 -8.94
C ALA A 424 20.72 2.99 -8.00
N HIS A 425 19.52 2.48 -8.27
CA HIS A 425 18.29 2.73 -7.53
C HIS A 425 17.91 1.47 -6.75
N SER A 426 17.40 0.44 -7.42
CA SER A 426 16.95 -0.82 -6.82
C SER A 426 17.36 -2.03 -7.67
N GLN A 427 17.95 -3.05 -7.05
CA GLN A 427 18.35 -4.27 -7.75
C GLN A 427 17.16 -5.21 -8.00
N GLY A 428 16.23 -5.27 -7.05
CA GLY A 428 15.12 -6.23 -7.01
C GLY A 428 15.42 -7.40 -6.08
N MET A 429 14.47 -8.34 -5.98
CA MET A 429 14.54 -9.48 -5.06
C MET A 429 14.34 -10.83 -5.76
N THR A 430 14.96 -11.87 -5.21
CA THR A 430 14.55 -13.26 -5.45
C THR A 430 13.24 -13.56 -4.71
N LEU A 431 12.57 -14.66 -5.05
CA LEU A 431 11.39 -15.11 -4.32
C LEU A 431 11.69 -15.43 -2.86
N ASN A 432 12.84 -16.02 -2.55
CA ASN A 432 13.24 -16.35 -1.17
C ASN A 432 13.46 -15.10 -0.32
N GLU A 433 14.02 -14.04 -0.89
CA GLU A 433 14.20 -12.76 -0.19
C GLU A 433 12.87 -12.05 0.01
N LEU A 434 12.01 -12.04 -1.01
CA LEU A 434 10.67 -11.48 -0.90
C LEU A 434 9.85 -12.23 0.17
N ALA A 435 9.92 -13.56 0.23
CA ALA A 435 9.21 -14.35 1.22
C ALA A 435 9.67 -14.04 2.66
N LYS A 436 10.99 -13.91 2.86
CA LYS A 436 11.55 -13.47 4.14
C LYS A 436 11.10 -12.06 4.50
N LEU A 437 11.15 -11.12 3.54
CA LEU A 437 10.70 -9.75 3.74
C LEU A 437 9.22 -9.72 4.16
N MET A 438 8.32 -10.38 3.41
CA MET A 438 6.89 -10.41 3.74
C MET A 438 6.64 -10.95 5.15
N HIS A 439 7.36 -12.02 5.55
CA HIS A 439 7.27 -12.56 6.90
C HIS A 439 7.78 -11.57 7.97
N GLU A 440 8.93 -10.92 7.76
CA GLU A 440 9.47 -9.91 8.68
C GLU A 440 8.65 -8.61 8.72
N LEU A 441 7.86 -8.33 7.68
CA LEU A 441 6.85 -7.27 7.65
C LEU A 441 5.54 -7.66 8.38
N GLY A 442 5.43 -8.91 8.85
CA GLY A 442 4.32 -9.38 9.69
C GLY A 442 3.29 -10.25 8.97
N ALA A 443 3.49 -10.60 7.70
CA ALA A 443 2.57 -11.47 6.99
C ALA A 443 2.60 -12.90 7.57
N VAL A 444 1.43 -13.43 7.89
CA VAL A 444 1.21 -14.84 8.22
C VAL A 444 0.86 -15.65 6.98
N ASP A 445 0.23 -15.01 5.99
CA ASP A 445 0.05 -15.54 4.64
C ASP A 445 0.49 -14.49 3.63
N ALA A 446 1.18 -14.91 2.57
CA ALA A 446 1.57 -14.01 1.49
C ALA A 446 1.73 -14.74 0.18
N MET A 447 1.49 -14.05 -0.92
CA MET A 447 1.71 -14.55 -2.27
C MET A 447 2.24 -13.48 -3.21
N THR A 448 2.83 -13.94 -4.31
CA THR A 448 3.27 -13.06 -5.41
C THR A 448 2.13 -12.73 -6.35
N LEU A 449 2.14 -11.49 -6.81
CA LEU A 449 1.44 -11.02 -8.01
C LEU A 449 2.45 -10.94 -9.17
N ASP A 450 2.01 -10.56 -10.38
CA ASP A 450 2.94 -10.40 -11.49
C ASP A 450 4.01 -9.34 -11.15
N GLY A 451 5.23 -9.55 -11.64
CA GLY A 451 6.41 -8.77 -11.27
C GLY A 451 7.08 -8.11 -12.48
N GLY A 452 8.35 -7.78 -12.32
CA GLY A 452 9.15 -7.26 -13.43
C GLY A 452 8.65 -5.90 -13.92
N GLY A 453 8.37 -5.78 -15.23
CA GLY A 453 7.87 -4.53 -15.81
C GLY A 453 6.46 -4.17 -15.35
N SER A 454 5.69 -5.15 -14.88
CA SER A 454 4.31 -4.98 -14.41
C SER A 454 4.24 -4.33 -13.02
N SER A 455 5.29 -4.46 -12.20
CA SER A 455 5.34 -3.94 -10.83
C SER A 455 5.10 -2.43 -10.78
N THR A 456 3.90 -2.07 -10.32
CA THR A 456 3.42 -0.69 -10.27
C THR A 456 2.72 -0.45 -8.92
N PHE A 457 3.05 0.66 -8.28
CA PHE A 457 2.47 1.12 -7.03
C PHE A 457 1.88 2.50 -7.23
N VAL A 458 0.55 2.58 -7.21
CA VAL A 458 -0.22 3.82 -7.38
C VAL A 458 -0.78 4.25 -6.04
N VAL A 459 -0.63 5.53 -5.69
CA VAL A 459 -1.19 6.09 -4.45
C VAL A 459 -1.77 7.47 -4.69
N ARG A 460 -2.88 7.76 -4.02
CA ARG A 460 -3.48 9.09 -3.98
C ARG A 460 -2.61 10.06 -3.21
N GLN A 461 -2.23 11.14 -3.88
CA GLN A 461 -1.43 12.20 -3.32
C GLN A 461 -2.29 13.16 -2.48
N PRO A 462 -1.68 13.96 -1.57
CA PRO A 462 -2.40 14.97 -0.80
C PRO A 462 -3.14 16.02 -1.64
N ASN A 463 -2.80 16.18 -2.92
CA ASN A 463 -3.50 17.08 -3.83
C ASN A 463 -4.75 16.44 -4.50
N GLY A 464 -5.16 15.27 -4.05
CA GLY A 464 -6.30 14.54 -4.61
C GLY A 464 -5.99 13.65 -5.80
N GLN A 465 -4.80 13.70 -6.41
CA GLN A 465 -4.52 12.97 -7.65
C GLN A 465 -3.88 11.60 -7.40
N LEU A 466 -4.29 10.58 -8.15
CA LEU A 466 -3.58 9.30 -8.23
C LEU A 466 -2.28 9.45 -9.02
N LYS A 467 -1.18 8.88 -8.51
CA LYS A 467 0.12 8.84 -9.20
C LYS A 467 0.83 7.51 -8.99
N VAL A 468 1.61 7.10 -9.98
CA VAL A 468 2.62 6.04 -9.83
C VAL A 468 3.74 6.60 -8.97
N GLU A 469 4.00 5.96 -7.83
CA GLU A 469 5.05 6.40 -6.89
C GLU A 469 6.35 5.61 -7.00
N ASN A 470 6.28 4.33 -7.36
CA ASN A 470 7.47 3.53 -7.58
C ASN A 470 8.16 3.91 -8.89
N LYS A 471 9.33 3.32 -9.17
CA LYS A 471 10.04 3.53 -10.43
C LYS A 471 9.98 2.26 -11.30
N PRO A 472 8.99 2.15 -12.22
CA PRO A 472 8.84 1.00 -13.10
C PRO A 472 10.12 0.62 -13.85
N SER A 473 10.37 -0.69 -13.95
CA SER A 473 11.63 -1.20 -14.52
C SER A 473 11.79 -1.00 -16.02
N ASP A 474 10.70 -0.81 -16.75
CA ASP A 474 10.72 -0.55 -18.20
C ASP A 474 10.90 0.95 -18.53
N GLY A 475 11.05 1.81 -17.52
CA GLY A 475 11.11 3.28 -17.67
C GLY A 475 9.74 3.96 -17.71
N PHE A 476 8.66 3.18 -17.89
CA PHE A 476 7.27 3.59 -17.79
C PHE A 476 6.44 2.46 -17.15
N ALA A 477 5.24 2.78 -16.64
CA ALA A 477 4.33 1.78 -16.08
C ALA A 477 3.75 0.93 -17.22
N ARG A 478 4.06 -0.38 -17.22
CA ARG A 478 3.59 -1.31 -18.24
C ARG A 478 2.06 -1.48 -18.15
N PRO A 479 1.32 -1.50 -19.28
CA PRO A 479 -0.06 -1.94 -19.29
C PRO A 479 -0.20 -3.39 -18.83
N VAL A 480 -1.18 -3.68 -17.97
CA VAL A 480 -1.43 -5.01 -17.39
C VAL A 480 -2.90 -5.38 -17.55
N ALA A 481 -3.22 -6.66 -17.35
CA ALA A 481 -4.57 -7.21 -17.53
C ALA A 481 -5.54 -6.81 -16.41
N ASN A 482 -5.07 -6.77 -15.16
CA ASN A 482 -5.90 -6.44 -14.00
C ASN A 482 -5.06 -5.85 -12.85
N ALA A 483 -5.74 -5.34 -11.84
CA ALA A 483 -5.14 -4.68 -10.67
C ALA A 483 -5.94 -4.96 -9.38
N LEU A 484 -5.28 -4.75 -8.24
CA LEU A 484 -5.93 -4.56 -6.93
C LEU A 484 -6.05 -3.09 -6.63
N LEU A 485 -7.24 -2.67 -6.24
CA LEU A 485 -7.55 -1.33 -5.80
C LEU A 485 -7.85 -1.36 -4.30
N VAL A 486 -7.39 -0.35 -3.58
CA VAL A 486 -7.87 -0.03 -2.23
C VAL A 486 -8.85 1.12 -2.37
N VAL A 487 -10.11 0.86 -2.08
CA VAL A 487 -11.21 1.78 -2.31
C VAL A 487 -11.81 2.20 -0.99
N TYR A 488 -11.89 3.50 -0.76
CA TYR A 488 -12.68 4.07 0.31
C TYR A 488 -14.14 4.14 -0.14
N LYS A 489 -14.95 3.27 0.46
CA LYS A 489 -16.37 3.14 0.21
C LYS A 489 -17.17 4.18 0.97
N GLU A 490 -18.27 4.51 0.33
CA GLU A 490 -19.36 5.26 0.93
C GLU A 490 -19.99 4.37 1.99
N THR A 491 -20.43 4.95 3.11
CA THR A 491 -21.28 4.23 4.06
C THR A 491 -22.53 3.74 3.33
N GLN A 492 -22.79 2.43 3.36
CA GLN A 492 -24.00 1.85 2.77
C GLN A 492 -25.23 2.45 3.47
N GLU A 493 -26.07 3.11 2.67
CA GLU A 493 -27.20 3.93 3.09
C GLU A 493 -28.37 3.13 3.67
N ASN A 494 -28.96 3.67 4.75
CA ASN A 494 -30.40 3.54 5.02
C ASN A 494 -31.08 4.92 4.79
N GLY A 495 -30.89 5.53 3.62
CA GLY A 495 -31.60 6.76 3.22
C GLY A 495 -31.30 8.00 4.08
N GLU A 496 -30.12 8.09 4.69
CA GLU A 496 -29.75 9.27 5.49
C GLU A 496 -29.38 10.47 4.61
N SER A 497 -29.87 11.65 4.99
CA SER A 497 -29.60 12.92 4.33
C SER A 497 -28.21 13.50 4.61
N GLU A 498 -27.34 12.76 5.32
CA GLU A 498 -26.04 13.23 5.81
C GLU A 498 -25.02 12.12 6.10
N GLU A 499 -23.73 12.43 6.04
CA GLU A 499 -22.58 11.59 6.41
C GLU A 499 -21.78 12.29 7.52
N VAL A 500 -21.43 11.56 8.59
CA VAL A 500 -20.51 12.06 9.63
C VAL A 500 -19.08 11.98 9.11
N LEU A 501 -18.44 13.15 8.99
CA LEU A 501 -17.04 13.29 8.57
C LEU A 501 -16.09 13.22 9.78
N ASP A 502 -16.50 13.79 10.91
CA ASP A 502 -15.84 13.63 12.21
C ASP A 502 -16.81 14.01 13.34
N ASP A 503 -17.03 13.08 14.26
CA ASP A 503 -17.75 13.31 15.53
C ASP A 503 -16.81 13.68 16.68
N PHE A 504 -15.49 13.71 16.43
CA PHE A 504 -14.42 13.96 17.38
C PHE A 504 -14.27 12.92 18.48
N GLU A 505 -14.97 11.78 18.40
CA GLU A 505 -14.94 10.72 19.42
C GLU A 505 -13.73 9.78 19.28
N ASN A 506 -13.19 9.67 18.07
CA ASN A 506 -11.99 8.89 17.75
C ASN A 506 -10.70 9.56 18.28
N GLU A 507 -9.55 8.86 18.26
CA GLU A 507 -8.25 9.42 18.69
C GLU A 507 -7.47 10.12 17.55
N LEU A 508 -8.11 10.48 16.44
CA LEU A 508 -7.45 11.02 15.24
C LEU A 508 -6.77 12.37 15.52
N LYS A 509 -5.58 12.64 14.98
CA LYS A 509 -4.85 13.84 15.34
C LYS A 509 -5.31 15.08 14.57
N TRP A 510 -5.56 16.16 15.31
CA TRP A 510 -5.88 17.49 14.80
C TRP A 510 -4.73 18.47 15.06
N ASN A 511 -4.42 19.30 14.07
CA ASN A 511 -3.32 20.24 14.11
C ASN A 511 -3.83 21.68 14.00
N ALA A 512 -3.21 22.57 14.78
CA ALA A 512 -3.39 24.01 14.66
C ALA A 512 -2.39 24.60 13.66
N SER A 513 -2.88 25.43 12.75
CA SER A 513 -2.05 26.31 11.91
C SER A 513 -2.73 27.67 11.75
N GLY A 514 -2.14 28.61 11.02
CA GLY A 514 -2.76 29.92 10.88
C GLY A 514 -1.89 30.97 10.22
N VAL A 515 -2.37 32.21 10.22
CA VAL A 515 -1.64 33.40 9.77
C VAL A 515 -1.87 34.54 10.76
N ASN A 516 -0.86 35.37 10.99
CA ASN A 516 -0.94 36.59 11.81
C ASN A 516 -1.70 36.40 13.13
N TYR A 517 -1.22 35.50 13.99
CA TYR A 517 -1.77 35.22 15.32
C TYR A 517 -0.67 35.29 16.38
N VAL A 518 -1.07 35.62 17.62
CA VAL A 518 -0.23 35.51 18.82
C VAL A 518 -0.27 34.08 19.36
N GLY A 519 -1.46 33.47 19.37
CA GLY A 519 -1.69 32.11 19.83
C GLY A 519 -2.71 31.37 18.97
N ALA A 520 -2.47 30.08 18.77
CA ALA A 520 -3.35 29.15 18.07
C ALA A 520 -3.21 27.77 18.71
N ALA A 521 -4.31 27.16 19.13
CA ALA A 521 -4.32 25.81 19.65
C ALA A 521 -5.58 25.08 19.22
N VAL A 522 -5.44 23.78 18.96
CA VAL A 522 -6.53 22.87 18.60
C VAL A 522 -6.37 21.64 19.47
N GLU A 523 -7.42 21.30 20.23
CA GLU A 523 -7.41 20.16 21.13
C GLU A 523 -8.82 19.57 21.24
N ARG A 524 -8.90 18.27 21.53
CA ARG A 524 -10.17 17.67 21.97
C ARG A 524 -10.43 18.05 23.42
N THR A 525 -11.70 18.22 23.76
CA THR A 525 -12.08 18.64 25.11
C THR A 525 -13.44 18.08 25.51
N THR A 526 -13.65 17.97 26.82
CA THR A 526 -14.93 17.67 27.44
C THR A 526 -15.62 18.93 28.02
N GLU A 527 -15.01 20.11 27.86
CA GLU A 527 -15.49 21.37 28.46
C GLU A 527 -16.86 21.80 27.90
N LYS A 528 -17.00 21.76 26.57
CA LYS A 528 -18.26 22.04 25.87
C LYS A 528 -18.44 20.98 24.81
N VAL A 529 -19.46 20.16 24.98
CA VAL A 529 -19.79 19.03 24.12
C VAL A 529 -21.24 19.17 23.68
N ARG A 530 -21.52 18.89 22.42
CA ARG A 530 -22.87 18.92 21.86
C ARG A 530 -23.39 17.51 21.63
N GLU A 531 -22.57 16.65 21.05
CA GLU A 531 -22.82 15.25 20.74
C GLU A 531 -21.70 14.40 21.35
N GLY A 532 -21.98 13.16 21.74
CA GLY A 532 -20.94 12.27 22.27
C GLY A 532 -20.34 12.71 23.62
N LYS A 533 -19.03 12.51 23.77
CA LYS A 533 -18.26 12.74 25.00
C LYS A 533 -17.26 13.88 24.87
N GLN A 534 -16.87 14.26 23.67
CA GLN A 534 -15.85 15.26 23.44
C GLN A 534 -16.11 16.07 22.16
N ALA A 535 -15.58 17.28 22.11
CA ALA A 535 -15.65 18.16 20.95
C ALA A 535 -14.27 18.74 20.62
N LEU A 536 -14.12 19.38 19.47
CA LEU A 536 -12.90 20.06 19.09
C LEU A 536 -12.91 21.51 19.56
N LYS A 537 -11.98 21.90 20.44
CA LYS A 537 -11.74 23.27 20.85
C LYS A 537 -10.69 23.92 19.96
N ILE A 538 -10.99 25.14 19.49
CA ILE A 538 -10.09 25.95 18.69
C ILE A 538 -9.88 27.27 19.42
N SER A 539 -8.70 27.46 19.98
CA SER A 539 -8.30 28.67 20.69
C SER A 539 -7.49 29.60 19.79
N TYR A 540 -7.73 30.90 19.90
CA TYR A 540 -7.09 31.90 19.05
C TYR A 540 -6.76 33.17 19.83
N ASP A 541 -5.72 33.89 19.39
CA ASP A 541 -5.40 35.24 19.83
C ASP A 541 -4.90 36.07 18.64
N PHE A 542 -5.71 37.04 18.22
CA PHE A 542 -5.42 37.91 17.08
C PHE A 542 -4.99 39.32 17.48
N ARG A 543 -4.90 39.62 18.77
CA ARG A 543 -4.68 40.99 19.27
C ARG A 543 -3.37 41.56 18.75
N GLY A 544 -3.41 42.79 18.27
CA GLY A 544 -2.24 43.52 17.77
C GLY A 544 -1.67 43.01 16.43
N MET A 545 -2.32 42.04 15.78
CA MET A 545 -1.85 41.48 14.52
C MET A 545 -2.34 42.32 13.31
N PRO A 546 -1.47 42.59 12.32
CA PRO A 546 -1.84 43.35 11.14
C PRO A 546 -2.59 42.48 10.11
N GLY A 547 -3.38 43.12 9.25
CA GLY A 547 -4.05 42.47 8.12
C GLY A 547 -5.00 41.34 8.54
N THR A 548 -5.10 40.31 7.69
CA THR A 548 -5.92 39.12 7.98
C THR A 548 -5.23 38.22 8.98
N SER A 549 -5.94 37.87 10.05
CA SER A 549 -5.54 36.87 11.04
C SER A 549 -6.41 35.64 10.89
N GLY A 550 -5.87 34.46 11.17
CA GLY A 550 -6.67 33.25 11.20
C GLY A 550 -6.00 32.10 11.93
N VAL A 551 -6.83 31.28 12.57
CA VAL A 551 -6.47 29.95 13.09
C VAL A 551 -7.22 28.91 12.28
N TYR A 552 -6.52 27.85 11.90
CA TYR A 552 -7.02 26.74 11.10
C TYR A 552 -6.87 25.45 11.89
N ALA A 553 -7.92 24.63 11.88
CA ALA A 553 -7.87 23.26 12.36
C ALA A 553 -7.91 22.31 11.17
N SER A 554 -6.91 21.44 11.06
CA SER A 554 -6.82 20.42 10.01
C SER A 554 -6.48 19.06 10.61
N ARG A 555 -6.98 18.00 10.00
CA ARG A 555 -6.57 16.64 10.33
C ARG A 555 -5.23 16.32 9.69
N GLU A 556 -4.46 15.46 10.37
CA GLU A 556 -3.29 14.83 9.77
C GLU A 556 -3.70 13.87 8.64
N GLU A 557 -4.87 13.24 8.78
CA GLU A 557 -5.51 12.44 7.75
C GLU A 557 -6.43 13.28 6.88
N ALA A 558 -6.43 13.00 5.58
CA ALA A 558 -7.41 13.57 4.66
C ALA A 558 -8.83 13.10 5.02
N ILE A 559 -9.75 14.05 5.13
CA ILE A 559 -11.19 13.78 5.25
C ILE A 559 -11.76 13.72 3.83
N TRP A 560 -12.01 12.51 3.35
CA TRP A 560 -12.55 12.25 2.03
C TRP A 560 -14.06 12.21 2.03
N ILE A 561 -14.68 12.77 0.99
CA ILE A 561 -16.12 12.77 0.75
C ILE A 561 -16.35 12.14 -0.62
N SER A 562 -16.98 10.97 -0.63
CA SER A 562 -17.12 10.12 -1.83
C SER A 562 -18.25 10.55 -2.75
N LYS A 563 -19.33 11.11 -2.19
CA LYS A 563 -20.44 11.71 -2.92
C LYS A 563 -20.28 13.22 -3.04
N ARG A 564 -21.05 13.84 -3.92
CA ARG A 564 -21.16 15.31 -3.99
C ARG A 564 -22.20 15.77 -2.96
N PRO A 565 -21.80 16.34 -1.80
CA PRO A 565 -22.75 16.95 -0.88
C PRO A 565 -23.29 18.26 -1.45
N GLN A 566 -24.48 18.63 -1.01
CA GLN A 566 -25.12 19.93 -1.24
C GLN A 566 -24.59 20.95 -0.24
N ALA A 567 -24.20 20.50 0.96
CA ALA A 567 -23.61 21.34 1.99
C ALA A 567 -22.69 20.55 2.93
N ILE A 568 -21.77 21.25 3.60
CA ILE A 568 -21.09 20.75 4.81
C ILE A 568 -21.78 21.39 6.01
N GLY A 569 -21.98 20.64 7.09
CA GLY A 569 -22.59 21.11 8.33
C GLY A 569 -21.72 20.82 9.56
N MET A 570 -21.88 21.62 10.62
CA MET A 570 -21.31 21.34 11.94
C MET A 570 -22.04 22.11 13.04
N TRP A 571 -21.98 21.62 14.27
CA TRP A 571 -22.32 22.39 15.46
C TRP A 571 -21.15 23.29 15.87
N VAL A 572 -21.44 24.55 16.19
CA VAL A 572 -20.45 25.54 16.63
C VAL A 572 -20.91 26.19 17.91
N TYR A 573 -20.14 26.02 18.98
CA TYR A 573 -20.24 26.85 20.16
C TYR A 573 -19.52 28.17 19.90
N GLY A 574 -20.29 29.22 19.61
CA GLY A 574 -19.75 30.56 19.40
C GLY A 574 -19.37 31.22 20.73
N ASP A 575 -18.38 32.10 20.68
CA ASP A 575 -17.94 32.95 21.79
C ASP A 575 -18.41 34.41 21.66
N GLY A 576 -19.22 34.71 20.63
CA GLY A 576 -19.76 36.04 20.35
C GLY A 576 -18.75 37.02 19.74
N SER A 577 -17.54 36.57 19.40
CA SER A 577 -16.44 37.44 18.94
C SER A 577 -16.61 37.99 17.52
N GLY A 578 -17.56 37.45 16.74
CA GLY A 578 -17.97 38.00 15.44
C GLY A 578 -17.02 37.71 14.28
N HIS A 579 -16.07 36.78 14.44
CA HIS A 579 -15.11 36.42 13.40
C HIS A 579 -15.74 35.52 12.32
N TRP A 580 -15.07 35.41 11.18
CA TRP A 580 -15.50 34.65 10.02
C TRP A 580 -15.11 33.18 10.14
N LEU A 581 -16.12 32.30 10.08
CA LEU A 581 -15.97 30.86 10.05
C LEU A 581 -16.18 30.31 8.62
N ARG A 582 -15.19 29.56 8.13
CA ARG A 582 -15.20 28.94 6.80
C ARG A 582 -14.39 27.64 6.73
N ALA A 583 -14.53 26.89 5.64
CA ALA A 583 -13.72 25.72 5.31
C ALA A 583 -13.06 25.84 3.93
N GLN A 584 -12.11 24.94 3.68
CA GLN A 584 -11.54 24.68 2.37
C GLN A 584 -11.81 23.25 1.93
N LEU A 585 -12.37 23.11 0.72
CA LEU A 585 -12.45 21.86 -0.03
C LEU A 585 -11.37 21.84 -1.12
N GLN A 586 -10.97 20.64 -1.52
CA GLN A 586 -10.27 20.37 -2.77
C GLN A 586 -11.07 19.33 -3.57
N ASP A 587 -11.31 19.61 -4.84
CA ASP A 587 -12.02 18.69 -5.73
C ASP A 587 -11.06 17.77 -6.51
N GLY A 588 -11.60 16.76 -7.21
CA GLY A 588 -10.81 15.76 -7.93
C GLY A 588 -9.92 16.32 -9.05
N SER A 589 -10.14 17.56 -9.50
CA SER A 589 -9.26 18.25 -10.44
C SER A 589 -8.05 18.91 -9.75
N GLY A 590 -8.05 18.94 -8.43
CA GLY A 590 -7.10 19.67 -7.59
C GLY A 590 -7.52 21.12 -7.30
N ARG A 591 -8.70 21.57 -7.77
CA ARG A 591 -9.22 22.92 -7.55
C ARG A 591 -9.59 23.10 -6.08
N ARG A 592 -9.00 24.12 -5.45
CA ARG A 592 -9.29 24.52 -4.07
C ARG A 592 -10.47 25.48 -4.03
N ILE A 593 -11.43 25.19 -3.16
CA ILE A 593 -12.72 25.86 -3.07
C ILE A 593 -12.93 26.29 -1.62
N TRP A 594 -13.42 27.50 -1.43
CA TRP A 594 -13.77 27.98 -0.10
C TRP A 594 -15.29 27.95 0.08
N ILE A 595 -15.74 27.45 1.23
CA ILE A 595 -17.15 27.45 1.61
C ILE A 595 -17.29 28.20 2.95
N ASP A 596 -18.29 29.07 3.06
CA ASP A 596 -18.45 29.95 4.22
C ASP A 596 -19.62 29.46 5.08
N PHE A 597 -19.38 29.17 6.36
CA PHE A 597 -20.42 28.78 7.31
C PHE A 597 -21.11 29.99 7.93
N ALA A 598 -20.31 30.99 8.35
CA ALA A 598 -20.83 32.22 8.93
C ALA A 598 -19.82 33.35 8.78
N ARG A 599 -20.22 34.47 8.19
CA ARG A 599 -19.37 35.66 8.08
C ARG A 599 -19.08 36.32 9.43
N HIS A 600 -20.01 36.16 10.37
CA HIS A 600 -19.89 36.64 11.74
C HIS A 600 -20.42 35.57 12.69
N VAL A 601 -19.54 35.03 13.53
CA VAL A 601 -19.91 34.19 14.68
C VAL A 601 -20.18 35.09 15.87
N ASP A 602 -21.32 35.78 15.82
CA ASP A 602 -21.77 36.79 16.79
C ASP A 602 -22.68 36.23 17.90
N TRP A 603 -22.88 34.92 17.92
CA TRP A 603 -23.66 34.23 18.94
C TRP A 603 -22.77 33.63 20.03
N ILE A 604 -23.34 33.47 21.22
CA ILE A 604 -22.77 32.68 22.30
C ILE A 604 -23.61 31.40 22.43
N GLY A 605 -22.95 30.24 22.52
CA GLY A 605 -23.63 28.94 22.63
C GLY A 605 -23.63 28.14 21.34
N TRP A 606 -24.26 26.95 21.38
CA TRP A 606 -24.32 26.03 20.25
C TRP A 606 -25.30 26.51 19.18
N LYS A 607 -24.83 26.52 17.93
CA LYS A 607 -25.63 26.76 16.73
C LYS A 607 -25.17 25.82 15.62
N TYR A 608 -26.11 25.21 14.91
CA TYR A 608 -25.79 24.43 13.72
C TYR A 608 -25.61 25.38 12.54
N VAL A 609 -24.52 25.22 11.80
CA VAL A 609 -24.20 26.04 10.63
C VAL A 609 -23.92 25.14 9.44
N GLU A 610 -24.27 25.63 8.25
CA GLU A 610 -24.09 24.92 6.98
C GLU A 610 -23.40 25.83 5.98
N ALA A 611 -22.56 25.24 5.13
CA ALA A 611 -21.92 25.92 4.02
C ALA A 611 -22.21 25.16 2.72
N ALA A 612 -22.81 25.83 1.74
CA ALA A 612 -23.17 25.22 0.47
C ALA A 612 -21.92 24.79 -0.31
N VAL A 613 -21.98 23.61 -0.91
CA VAL A 613 -20.93 23.07 -1.79
C VAL A 613 -21.33 23.34 -3.25
N PRO A 614 -20.43 23.90 -4.08
CA PRO A 614 -20.76 24.17 -5.48
C PRO A 614 -21.16 22.91 -6.25
N SER A 615 -22.15 23.03 -7.13
CA SER A 615 -22.67 21.90 -7.90
C SER A 615 -21.78 21.49 -9.07
N ASP A 616 -20.67 22.17 -9.35
CA ASP A 616 -19.75 21.93 -10.47
C ASP A 616 -18.44 21.21 -10.05
N VAL A 617 -18.31 20.81 -8.79
CA VAL A 617 -17.09 20.17 -8.26
C VAL A 617 -16.80 18.80 -8.91
N ALA A 618 -15.53 18.46 -9.08
CA ALA A 618 -15.14 17.10 -9.48
C ALA A 618 -15.03 16.18 -8.26
N LEU A 619 -15.49 14.93 -8.36
CA LEU A 619 -15.21 13.93 -7.33
C LEU A 619 -13.84 13.26 -7.57
N PRO A 620 -13.20 12.72 -6.52
CA PRO A 620 -13.58 12.80 -5.11
C PRO A 620 -13.37 14.20 -4.51
N LEU A 621 -14.06 14.48 -3.41
CA LEU A 621 -13.86 15.71 -2.63
C LEU A 621 -13.02 15.43 -1.38
N MET A 622 -12.16 16.38 -1.02
CA MET A 622 -11.38 16.36 0.21
C MET A 622 -11.64 17.63 1.02
N LEU A 623 -11.92 17.49 2.30
CA LEU A 623 -12.01 18.61 3.23
C LEU A 623 -10.62 18.92 3.81
N GLU A 624 -9.84 19.71 3.05
CA GLU A 624 -8.42 20.03 3.32
C GLU A 624 -8.24 20.84 4.63
N MET A 625 -9.08 21.86 4.83
CA MET A 625 -9.11 22.64 6.06
C MET A 625 -10.55 22.73 6.56
N PRO A 626 -10.98 21.76 7.40
CA PRO A 626 -12.35 21.68 7.93
C PRO A 626 -12.80 22.93 8.67
N VAL A 627 -11.89 23.61 9.38
CA VAL A 627 -12.23 24.82 10.13
C VAL A 627 -11.18 25.89 9.94
N ARG A 628 -11.62 27.08 9.53
CA ARG A 628 -10.84 28.31 9.48
C ARG A 628 -11.62 29.42 10.15
N TYR A 629 -11.08 29.91 11.26
CA TYR A 629 -11.66 31.02 12.02
C TYR A 629 -10.78 32.26 11.83
N MET A 630 -11.33 33.30 11.23
CA MET A 630 -10.55 34.40 10.64
C MET A 630 -11.13 35.77 10.98
N GLU A 631 -10.27 36.75 11.17
CA GLU A 631 -10.64 38.15 11.30
C GLU A 631 -9.85 39.00 10.32
N THR A 632 -10.52 39.90 9.62
CA THR A 632 -9.92 40.83 8.64
C THR A 632 -9.93 42.27 9.11
N ASP A 633 -10.85 42.63 10.00
CA ASP A 633 -10.98 43.95 10.59
C ASP A 633 -10.02 44.11 11.77
N ILE A 634 -9.12 45.09 11.69
CA ILE A 634 -8.15 45.39 12.74
C ILE A 634 -8.83 45.83 14.05
N GLY A 635 -10.00 46.46 13.97
CA GLY A 635 -10.76 46.94 15.13
C GLY A 635 -11.46 45.84 15.91
N ARG A 636 -11.53 44.62 15.37
CA ARG A 636 -12.24 43.49 15.98
C ARG A 636 -11.32 42.40 16.51
N LYS A 637 -10.01 42.55 16.36
CA LYS A 637 -9.00 41.55 16.78
C LYS A 637 -9.05 41.30 18.28
N ASN A 638 -9.53 40.11 18.66
CA ASN A 638 -9.62 39.68 20.05
C ASN A 638 -9.00 38.28 20.22
N ALA A 639 -9.20 37.69 21.41
CA ALA A 639 -8.75 36.35 21.75
C ALA A 639 -9.90 35.60 22.40
N GLY A 640 -10.01 34.30 22.12
CA GLY A 640 -11.15 33.50 22.53
C GLY A 640 -11.00 32.04 22.13
N ALA A 641 -12.12 31.31 22.18
CA ALA A 641 -12.18 29.92 21.75
C ALA A 641 -13.59 29.56 21.26
N ILE A 642 -13.64 28.86 20.13
CA ILE A 642 -14.86 28.21 19.63
C ILE A 642 -14.74 26.70 19.79
N TYR A 643 -15.88 26.02 19.80
CA TYR A 643 -15.95 24.56 19.91
C TYR A 643 -16.76 24.02 18.76
N ILE A 644 -16.28 22.94 18.14
CA ILE A 644 -16.85 22.33 16.95
C ILE A 644 -17.21 20.90 17.27
N ASP A 645 -18.40 20.48 16.83
CA ASP A 645 -18.91 19.14 17.08
C ASP A 645 -19.76 18.65 15.89
N GLY A 646 -19.83 17.34 15.68
CA GLY A 646 -20.64 16.69 14.64
C GLY A 646 -20.43 17.26 13.23
N LEU A 647 -19.19 17.20 12.70
CA LEU A 647 -18.87 17.63 11.34
C LEU A 647 -19.46 16.66 10.32
N ARG A 648 -20.28 17.16 9.39
CA ARG A 648 -21.11 16.35 8.49
C ARG A 648 -21.07 16.84 7.03
N ALA A 649 -21.20 15.92 6.08
CA ALA A 649 -21.56 16.20 4.69
C ALA A 649 -23.08 15.97 4.52
N LEU A 650 -23.79 16.81 3.78
CA LEU A 650 -25.26 16.78 3.65
C LEU A 650 -25.67 16.51 2.19
N PHE A 651 -26.54 15.52 1.95
CA PHE A 651 -26.86 14.98 0.60
C PHE A 651 -28.26 15.33 0.05
N ARG A 652 -28.93 16.30 0.68
CA ARG A 652 -30.37 16.62 0.55
C ARG A 652 -30.95 16.80 -0.85
#